data_AF-A0A947C4E7-F1
#
_entry.id   AF-A0A947C4E7-F1
#
_cell.length_a   1.000
_cell.length_b   1.000
_cell.length_c   1.000
_cell.angle_alpha   90.00
_cell.angle_beta   90.00
_cell.angle_gamma   90.00
#
_symmetry.space_group_name_H-M   'P 1'
#
loop_
_entity.id
_entity.type
_entity.pdbx_description
1 polymer ?
#
loop_
_entity_poly.entity_id
_entity_poly.type
_entity_poly.pdbx_seq_one_letter_code
_entity_poly.pdbx_strand_id
1 'polypeptide(L)'
;MVVFTEQIATIQQNTADFNTFIQILDDSWPDLELLGNLTSIQIYSSEQPNKPDTFGFDAQNHVSRLALKTLENMTLEQDIFCISECFLATSVPMFRKDGFSAVVLVKPFTELIVAMARLNEVEIILIPIQANTSIINSQSGNSSNSDWVNNVSTLTNAEKFRPVLNAIAQRVDLSVILNSNVTLNLFEAHYQLWNLTSDTWSIPNYRLLIVDDVTNSVANANRHKVDMIVVVLIGILVFAIVVVLLTISPIKSVQHLIGQYPLIAMHQFDEVRKEITRPNVHYVDEVDILYDETNELVDRLQRLNEDLYNKSKELEHKAMHDELTQLGNRNTLTLELNKIIKTTERNPRMWGLVYLDLDNFKQINDNLGHDAGDQLLKVAANRLSDSLRLTDVVCRLGGDEFTVILNELSNRDDIELVMNKIFHLLKQPVMVNGHELSVQVSAGVYISHGPVEIEKIMRCADIALYAAKDAGRNCYQLFDEKMSHLAERKFLIEKEFETSLENDEFKLALQPQTDCATGELVGFEALIRWHYHHKDWIFPDDFIPVLEESDRIVKLGQWVAKNAVLELVQLSKFKSDLKMAINLSARQLFDDDLLPMLNDVCEEYDIAKERIELELTETVLIDDIKHAQIWMESAQKQGYRVAIDDFGTGYSSLSYISSLP
;
A
#
# COMPACT_ATOMS: atom_id res chain seq x y z
N MET A 1 -110.21 -30.64 4.81
CA MET A 1 -110.46 -29.18 4.97
C MET A 1 -111.94 -28.83 5.13
N VAL A 2 -112.84 -29.10 4.18
CA VAL A 2 -114.31 -28.92 4.42
C VAL A 2 -114.80 -29.81 5.58
N VAL A 3 -114.20 -31.00 5.71
CA VAL A 3 -114.43 -31.93 6.83
C VAL A 3 -113.93 -31.38 8.17
N PHE A 4 -112.89 -30.53 8.18
CA PHE A 4 -112.28 -30.02 9.41
C PHE A 4 -113.20 -29.02 10.12
N THR A 5 -113.76 -28.06 9.36
CA THR A 5 -114.69 -27.07 9.91
C THR A 5 -116.03 -27.69 10.33
N GLU A 6 -116.55 -28.67 9.58
CA GLU A 6 -117.76 -29.43 9.97
C GLU A 6 -117.51 -30.33 11.20
N GLN A 7 -116.35 -30.99 11.30
CA GLN A 7 -115.99 -31.80 12.46
C GLN A 7 -115.78 -30.95 13.71
N ILE A 8 -115.09 -29.80 13.62
CA ILE A 8 -114.93 -28.88 14.75
C ILE A 8 -116.29 -28.40 15.28
N ALA A 9 -117.19 -28.00 14.38
CA ALA A 9 -118.55 -27.60 14.75
C ALA A 9 -119.36 -28.75 15.37
N THR A 10 -119.15 -29.99 14.92
CA THR A 10 -119.83 -31.19 15.46
C THR A 10 -119.28 -31.58 16.83
N ILE A 11 -117.96 -31.50 17.02
CA ILE A 11 -117.31 -31.76 18.31
C ILE A 11 -117.80 -30.74 19.34
N GLN A 12 -117.93 -29.46 18.97
CA GLN A 12 -118.46 -28.39 19.82
C GLN A 12 -119.85 -28.71 20.41
N GLN A 13 -120.79 -29.16 19.58
CA GLN A 13 -122.14 -29.47 20.05
C GLN A 13 -122.16 -30.60 21.09
N ASN A 14 -121.12 -31.45 21.10
CA ASN A 14 -121.01 -32.61 21.96
C ASN A 14 -120.06 -32.42 23.17
N THR A 15 -119.31 -31.31 23.25
CA THR A 15 -118.32 -31.08 24.33
C THR A 15 -118.49 -29.69 24.95
N ALA A 16 -118.61 -29.63 26.29
CA ALA A 16 -118.77 -28.38 27.02
C ALA A 16 -117.45 -27.76 27.55
N ASP A 17 -116.32 -28.48 27.48
CA ASP A 17 -115.02 -28.07 28.04
C ASP A 17 -113.92 -27.95 26.97
N PHE A 18 -113.11 -26.87 27.04
CA PHE A 18 -112.07 -26.55 26.05
C PHE A 18 -110.88 -27.51 26.10
N ASN A 19 -110.48 -27.98 27.29
CA ASN A 19 -109.35 -28.91 27.40
C ASN A 19 -109.70 -30.27 26.77
N THR A 20 -110.93 -30.73 26.99
CA THR A 20 -111.45 -31.94 26.35
C THR A 20 -111.56 -31.76 24.83
N PHE A 21 -111.93 -30.57 24.36
CA PHE A 21 -111.97 -30.23 22.94
C PHE A 21 -110.57 -30.28 22.29
N ILE A 22 -109.56 -29.68 22.93
CA ILE A 22 -108.17 -29.72 22.43
C ILE A 22 -107.66 -31.14 22.37
N GLN A 23 -107.89 -31.96 23.40
CA GLN A 23 -107.45 -33.35 23.40
C GLN A 23 -108.05 -34.18 22.25
N ILE A 24 -109.34 -33.99 21.96
CA ILE A 24 -110.00 -34.65 20.80
C ILE A 24 -109.44 -34.11 19.48
N LEU A 25 -109.12 -32.82 19.42
CA LEU A 25 -108.57 -32.17 18.24
C LEU A 25 -107.15 -32.67 17.94
N ASP A 26 -106.32 -32.84 18.97
CA ASP A 26 -104.98 -33.42 18.88
C ASP A 26 -105.03 -34.90 18.43
N ASP A 27 -105.93 -35.70 19.03
CA ASP A 27 -106.12 -37.12 18.64
C ASP A 27 -106.60 -37.26 17.19
N SER A 28 -107.44 -36.34 16.72
CA SER A 28 -108.05 -36.39 15.38
C SER A 28 -107.17 -35.75 14.30
N TRP A 29 -106.33 -34.78 14.67
CA TRP A 29 -105.48 -34.01 13.76
C TRP A 29 -104.07 -33.80 14.37
N PRO A 30 -103.24 -34.84 14.44
CA PRO A 30 -101.93 -34.79 15.11
C PRO A 30 -100.97 -33.75 14.53
N ASP A 31 -101.12 -33.39 13.25
CA ASP A 31 -100.28 -32.38 12.60
C ASP A 31 -100.51 -30.95 13.14
N LEU A 32 -101.62 -30.68 13.84
CA LEU A 32 -101.84 -29.42 14.55
C LEU A 32 -101.06 -29.35 15.88
N GLU A 33 -100.63 -30.48 16.42
CA GLU A 33 -99.79 -30.56 17.64
C GLU A 33 -98.43 -29.87 17.43
N LEU A 34 -97.93 -29.83 16.19
CA LEU A 34 -96.72 -29.09 15.78
C LEU A 34 -96.82 -27.57 15.96
N LEU A 35 -98.01 -27.01 16.23
CA LEU A 35 -98.21 -25.57 16.44
C LEU A 35 -98.12 -25.13 17.92
N GLY A 36 -98.00 -26.07 18.87
CA GLY A 36 -97.81 -25.81 20.31
C GLY A 36 -99.11 -25.55 21.10
N ASN A 37 -98.98 -25.21 22.39
CA ASN A 37 -100.09 -24.96 23.33
C ASN A 37 -101.07 -23.87 22.82
N LEU A 38 -102.13 -24.27 22.10
CA LEU A 38 -103.16 -23.36 21.60
C LEU A 38 -104.05 -22.90 22.76
N THR A 39 -104.18 -21.58 22.92
CA THR A 39 -105.02 -20.97 23.96
C THR A 39 -106.43 -20.66 23.46
N SER A 40 -106.57 -20.41 22.16
CA SER A 40 -107.88 -20.28 21.53
C SER A 40 -107.83 -20.56 20.03
N ILE A 41 -108.97 -21.02 19.53
CA ILE A 41 -109.25 -21.20 18.11
C ILE A 41 -110.52 -20.43 17.81
N GLN A 42 -110.54 -19.58 16.79
CA GLN A 42 -111.72 -18.82 16.41
C GLN A 42 -112.02 -19.01 14.92
N ILE A 43 -113.27 -19.33 14.59
CA ILE A 43 -113.68 -19.55 13.21
C ILE A 43 -114.63 -18.44 12.79
N TYR A 44 -114.20 -17.65 11.80
CA TYR A 44 -114.98 -16.56 11.24
C TYR A 44 -115.53 -16.98 9.89
N SER A 45 -116.86 -17.09 9.78
CA SER A 45 -117.53 -17.39 8.50
C SER A 45 -117.71 -16.13 7.65
N SER A 46 -117.57 -16.25 6.32
CA SER A 46 -117.84 -15.15 5.39
C SER A 46 -119.29 -14.65 5.42
N GLU A 47 -120.26 -15.50 5.82
CA GLU A 47 -121.67 -15.11 5.92
C GLU A 47 -122.00 -14.33 7.21
N GLN A 48 -121.25 -14.57 8.28
CA GLN A 48 -121.40 -13.88 9.58
C GLN A 48 -120.03 -13.49 10.15
N PRO A 49 -119.30 -12.55 9.51
CA PRO A 49 -117.93 -12.22 9.89
C PRO A 49 -117.80 -11.54 11.26
N ASN A 50 -118.91 -11.09 11.85
CA ASN A 50 -118.92 -10.39 13.14
C ASN A 50 -119.32 -11.28 14.33
N LYS A 51 -119.55 -12.59 14.11
CA LYS A 51 -119.94 -13.52 15.17
C LYS A 51 -119.17 -14.83 15.01
N PRO A 52 -117.89 -14.88 15.44
CA PRO A 52 -117.08 -16.06 15.28
C PRO A 52 -117.57 -17.20 16.17
N ASP A 53 -117.39 -18.43 15.70
CA ASP A 53 -117.41 -19.59 16.56
C ASP A 53 -116.07 -19.61 17.31
N THR A 54 -116.09 -19.07 18.52
CA THR A 54 -114.90 -18.94 19.39
C THR A 54 -114.79 -20.14 20.33
N PHE A 55 -113.61 -20.75 20.33
CA PHE A 55 -113.22 -21.85 21.19
C PHE A 55 -112.07 -21.40 22.09
N GLY A 56 -112.28 -21.43 23.40
CA GLY A 56 -111.30 -20.97 24.38
C GLY A 56 -111.37 -19.46 24.62
N PHE A 57 -110.22 -18.83 24.87
CA PHE A 57 -110.15 -17.40 25.18
C PHE A 57 -110.61 -16.51 24.01
N ASP A 58 -111.61 -15.65 24.26
CA ASP A 58 -112.03 -14.65 23.27
C ASP A 58 -111.06 -13.45 23.28
N ALA A 59 -110.18 -13.41 22.29
CA ALA A 59 -109.15 -12.38 22.14
C ALA A 59 -109.68 -11.04 21.58
N GLN A 60 -111.00 -10.86 21.49
CA GLN A 60 -111.68 -9.62 21.10
C GLN A 60 -111.18 -9.04 19.75
N ASN A 61 -111.35 -7.72 19.55
CA ASN A 61 -111.19 -6.97 18.29
C ASN A 61 -109.87 -7.20 17.53
N HIS A 62 -108.79 -7.65 18.19
CA HIS A 62 -107.49 -7.89 17.54
C HIS A 62 -107.54 -9.09 16.59
N VAL A 63 -108.09 -10.20 17.07
CA VAL A 63 -108.22 -11.44 16.28
C VAL A 63 -109.27 -11.27 15.19
N SER A 64 -110.37 -10.53 15.45
CA SER A 64 -111.36 -10.21 14.44
C SER A 64 -110.79 -9.44 13.26
N ARG A 65 -109.88 -8.47 13.50
CA ARG A 65 -109.22 -7.72 12.41
C ARG A 65 -108.33 -8.63 11.55
N LEU A 66 -107.60 -9.53 12.19
CA LEU A 66 -106.73 -10.49 11.50
C LEU A 66 -107.56 -11.45 10.65
N ALA A 67 -108.66 -11.97 11.20
CA ALA A 67 -109.59 -12.84 10.50
C ALA A 67 -110.24 -12.15 9.28
N LEU A 68 -110.67 -10.90 9.43
CA LEU A 68 -111.24 -10.11 8.33
C LEU A 68 -110.24 -9.89 7.20
N LYS A 69 -108.98 -9.54 7.52
CA LYS A 69 -107.91 -9.43 6.53
C LYS A 69 -107.67 -10.75 5.79
N THR A 70 -107.66 -11.87 6.52
CA THR A 70 -107.52 -13.19 5.91
C THR A 70 -108.70 -13.56 5.00
N LEU A 71 -109.93 -13.19 5.39
CA LEU A 71 -111.13 -13.39 4.55
C LEU A 71 -111.10 -12.50 3.30
N GLU A 72 -110.61 -11.27 3.40
CA GLU A 72 -110.49 -10.34 2.26
C GLU A 72 -109.35 -10.73 1.29
N ASN A 73 -108.17 -11.04 1.83
CA ASN A 73 -106.96 -11.28 1.05
C ASN A 73 -106.74 -12.74 0.67
N MET A 74 -107.46 -13.68 1.30
CA MET A 74 -107.30 -15.12 1.11
C MET A 74 -105.85 -15.61 1.32
N THR A 75 -105.12 -14.98 2.25
CA THR A 75 -103.73 -15.32 2.60
C THR A 75 -103.57 -15.56 4.10
N LEU A 76 -102.53 -16.29 4.48
CA LEU A 76 -102.16 -16.50 5.88
C LEU A 76 -101.64 -15.18 6.45
N GLU A 77 -102.23 -14.73 7.55
CA GLU A 77 -101.87 -13.50 8.23
C GLU A 77 -101.42 -13.83 9.65
N GLN A 78 -100.33 -13.22 10.10
CA GLN A 78 -99.82 -13.39 11.46
C GLN A 78 -99.65 -12.04 12.12
N ASP A 79 -100.02 -11.97 13.39
CA ASP A 79 -99.82 -10.77 14.19
C ASP A 79 -99.53 -11.14 15.64
N ILE A 80 -98.71 -10.33 16.29
CA ILE A 80 -98.43 -10.44 17.72
C ILE A 80 -99.17 -9.32 18.41
N PHE A 81 -100.06 -9.68 19.33
CA PHE A 81 -100.81 -8.72 20.13
C PHE A 81 -100.65 -9.05 21.61
N CYS A 82 -100.69 -8.03 22.45
CA CYS A 82 -100.49 -8.17 23.89
C CYS A 82 -101.64 -7.52 24.65
N ILE A 83 -102.19 -8.25 25.62
CA ILE A 83 -103.23 -7.74 26.54
C ILE A 83 -102.63 -7.64 27.95
N SER A 84 -102.68 -8.73 28.73
CA SER A 84 -101.88 -8.96 29.95
C SER A 84 -100.63 -9.79 29.66
N GLU A 85 -100.74 -10.67 28.67
CA GLU A 85 -99.66 -11.47 28.10
C GLU A 85 -99.63 -11.26 26.58
N CYS A 86 -98.49 -11.54 25.96
CA CYS A 86 -98.34 -11.43 24.50
C CYS A 86 -98.67 -12.76 23.84
N PHE A 87 -99.52 -12.71 22.81
CA PHE A 87 -99.96 -13.84 22.03
C PHE A 87 -99.59 -13.65 20.56
N LEU A 88 -99.25 -14.75 19.90
CA LEU A 88 -99.13 -14.83 18.46
C LEU A 88 -100.45 -15.39 17.91
N ALA A 89 -101.17 -14.56 17.16
CA ALA A 89 -102.31 -14.99 16.36
C ALA A 89 -101.86 -15.33 14.94
N THR A 90 -102.30 -16.50 14.45
CA THR A 90 -102.13 -16.94 13.07
C THR A 90 -103.50 -17.21 12.48
N SER A 91 -103.88 -16.43 11.48
CA SER A 91 -105.15 -16.56 10.78
C SER A 91 -104.92 -17.22 9.42
N VAL A 92 -105.63 -18.32 9.18
CA VAL A 92 -105.50 -19.15 7.97
C VAL A 92 -106.85 -19.25 7.26
N PRO A 93 -106.92 -18.97 5.94
CA PRO A 93 -108.16 -19.10 5.19
C PRO A 93 -108.47 -20.58 4.91
N MET A 94 -109.72 -20.98 5.09
CA MET A 94 -110.22 -22.34 4.90
C MET A 94 -111.54 -22.37 4.11
N PHE A 95 -111.75 -23.45 3.35
CA PHE A 95 -112.96 -23.68 2.54
C PHE A 95 -114.03 -24.47 3.32
N ARG A 96 -115.30 -24.05 3.22
CA ARG A 96 -116.50 -24.71 3.79
C ARG A 96 -117.56 -24.90 2.68
N LYS A 97 -118.55 -25.79 2.88
CA LYS A 97 -119.63 -26.02 1.90
C LYS A 97 -120.43 -24.74 1.55
N ASP A 98 -120.56 -23.84 2.53
CA ASP A 98 -121.37 -22.63 2.42
C ASP A 98 -120.53 -21.35 2.22
N GLY A 99 -119.22 -21.47 1.91
CA GLY A 99 -118.34 -20.31 1.66
C GLY A 99 -116.93 -20.45 2.23
N PHE A 100 -116.31 -19.32 2.57
CA PHE A 100 -114.96 -19.25 3.14
C PHE A 100 -115.02 -19.01 4.64
N SER A 101 -114.02 -19.49 5.37
CA SER A 101 -113.86 -19.18 6.79
C SER A 101 -112.41 -18.90 7.11
N ALA A 102 -112.14 -17.93 7.97
CA ALA A 102 -110.80 -17.74 8.54
C ALA A 102 -110.74 -18.47 9.89
N VAL A 103 -109.77 -19.37 10.03
CA VAL A 103 -109.47 -20.03 11.30
C VAL A 103 -108.29 -19.30 11.92
N VAL A 104 -108.52 -18.66 13.06
CA VAL A 104 -107.47 -17.99 13.81
C VAL A 104 -107.04 -18.86 14.98
N LEU A 105 -105.76 -19.19 14.99
CA LEU A 105 -105.07 -19.93 16.03
C LEU A 105 -104.29 -18.93 16.89
N VAL A 106 -104.51 -18.94 18.19
CA VAL A 106 -103.83 -18.05 19.14
C VAL A 106 -102.98 -18.88 20.09
N LYS A 107 -101.71 -18.48 20.25
CA LYS A 107 -100.78 -19.11 21.20
C LYS A 107 -99.95 -18.09 21.98
N PRO A 108 -99.44 -18.41 23.19
CA PRO A 108 -98.57 -17.53 23.94
C PRO A 108 -97.23 -17.29 23.21
N PHE A 109 -96.80 -16.03 23.09
CA PHE A 109 -95.52 -15.67 22.48
C PHE A 109 -94.32 -15.94 23.41
N THR A 110 -94.58 -16.01 24.72
CA THR A 110 -93.57 -16.27 25.77
C THR A 110 -92.87 -17.61 25.59
N GLU A 111 -93.57 -18.66 25.16
CA GLU A 111 -92.96 -19.98 24.91
C GLU A 111 -91.93 -19.94 23.77
N LEU A 112 -92.22 -19.17 22.70
CA LEU A 112 -91.31 -19.02 21.57
C LEU A 112 -90.02 -18.29 21.99
N ILE A 113 -90.15 -17.25 22.82
CA ILE A 113 -89.00 -16.52 23.36
C ILE A 113 -88.17 -17.41 24.28
N VAL A 114 -88.79 -18.17 25.18
CA VAL A 114 -88.10 -19.08 26.09
C VAL A 114 -87.34 -20.16 25.32
N ALA A 115 -87.93 -20.69 24.23
CA ALA A 115 -87.25 -21.64 23.36
C ALA A 115 -86.01 -21.01 22.68
N MET A 116 -86.14 -19.78 22.17
CA MET A 116 -85.04 -19.05 21.52
C MET A 116 -83.91 -18.68 22.49
N ALA A 117 -84.25 -18.24 23.70
CA ALA A 117 -83.31 -17.91 24.77
C ALA A 117 -82.50 -19.14 25.19
N ARG A 118 -83.16 -20.31 25.38
CA ARG A 118 -82.48 -21.56 25.73
C ARG A 118 -81.51 -22.06 24.67
N LEU A 119 -81.88 -21.95 23.39
CA LEU A 119 -81.04 -22.43 22.28
C LEU A 119 -79.74 -21.63 22.14
N ASN A 120 -79.75 -20.35 22.49
CA ASN A 120 -78.60 -19.46 22.29
C ASN A 120 -77.88 -19.11 23.60
N GLU A 121 -78.28 -19.69 24.74
CA GLU A 121 -77.76 -19.38 26.08
C GLU A 121 -77.83 -17.89 26.48
N VAL A 122 -78.68 -17.12 25.81
CA VAL A 122 -78.88 -15.68 26.09
C VAL A 122 -80.19 -15.44 26.81
N GLU A 123 -80.25 -14.36 27.59
CA GLU A 123 -81.50 -13.92 28.21
C GLU A 123 -82.22 -12.95 27.28
N ILE A 124 -83.47 -13.25 26.92
CA ILE A 124 -84.32 -12.38 26.10
C ILE A 124 -85.40 -11.75 26.97
N ILE A 125 -85.51 -10.42 26.89
CA ILE A 125 -86.36 -9.59 27.74
C ILE A 125 -87.34 -8.82 26.86
N LEU A 126 -88.63 -8.94 27.18
CA LEU A 126 -89.69 -8.09 26.63
C LEU A 126 -89.98 -6.95 27.60
N ILE A 127 -89.86 -5.71 27.11
CA ILE A 127 -90.17 -4.50 27.88
C ILE A 127 -91.35 -3.78 27.24
N PRO A 128 -92.46 -3.53 27.96
CA PRO A 128 -93.53 -2.68 27.49
C PRO A 128 -93.07 -1.21 27.40
N ILE A 129 -93.27 -0.60 26.24
CA ILE A 129 -93.24 0.85 26.04
C ILE A 129 -94.70 1.34 26.07
N GLN A 130 -95.12 2.01 27.14
CA GLN A 130 -96.42 2.65 27.15
C GLN A 130 -96.50 3.74 26.07
N ALA A 131 -97.55 3.70 25.24
CA ALA A 131 -97.79 4.65 24.14
C ALA A 131 -98.17 6.07 24.60
N ASN A 132 -98.13 6.36 25.90
CA ASN A 132 -98.30 7.72 26.41
C ASN A 132 -96.96 8.25 26.90
N THR A 133 -96.54 9.31 26.23
CA THR A 133 -95.45 10.22 26.56
C THR A 133 -95.45 10.64 28.04
N SER A 134 -94.64 9.98 28.86
CA SER A 134 -94.12 10.56 30.13
C SER A 134 -92.91 9.85 30.74
N ILE A 135 -92.39 8.76 30.16
CA ILE A 135 -91.14 8.12 30.67
C ILE A 135 -89.88 8.67 29.97
N ILE A 136 -90.03 9.41 28.85
CA ILE A 136 -88.89 9.99 28.11
C ILE A 136 -88.67 11.48 28.42
N ASN A 137 -89.57 12.14 29.16
CA ASN A 137 -89.49 13.58 29.46
C ASN A 137 -89.61 13.92 30.97
N SER A 138 -88.98 13.16 31.87
CA SER A 138 -88.74 13.62 33.25
C SER A 138 -87.34 14.23 33.37
N GLN A 139 -87.18 15.49 32.93
CA GLN A 139 -86.18 16.38 33.52
C GLN A 139 -86.73 16.93 34.85
N SER A 140 -86.75 16.09 35.88
CA SER A 140 -86.77 16.53 37.28
C SER A 140 -86.41 15.34 38.16
N GLY A 141 -85.48 15.56 39.09
CA GLY A 141 -84.87 14.51 39.90
C GLY A 141 -85.86 13.78 40.81
N ASN A 142 -85.48 12.53 41.13
CA ASN A 142 -86.08 11.63 42.12
C ASN A 142 -87.37 10.86 41.74
N SER A 143 -87.48 10.37 40.50
CA SER A 143 -88.16 9.09 40.24
C SER A 143 -87.12 8.02 39.91
N SER A 144 -87.28 6.82 40.45
CA SER A 144 -86.28 5.76 40.35
C SER A 144 -86.05 5.36 38.88
N ASN A 145 -84.81 5.50 38.40
CA ASN A 145 -84.37 5.03 37.07
C ASN A 145 -84.51 3.49 36.88
N SER A 146 -85.01 2.79 37.90
CA SER A 146 -85.20 1.33 37.95
C SER A 146 -86.62 0.86 37.66
N ASP A 147 -87.59 1.76 37.40
CA ASP A 147 -89.00 1.37 37.29
C ASP A 147 -89.28 0.46 36.07
N TRP A 148 -88.46 0.51 35.02
CA TRP A 148 -88.63 -0.35 33.84
C TRP A 148 -88.35 -1.83 34.13
N VAL A 149 -87.51 -2.15 35.12
CA VAL A 149 -87.18 -3.55 35.48
C VAL A 149 -88.37 -4.25 36.14
N ASN A 150 -89.20 -3.49 36.86
CA ASN A 150 -90.42 -4.00 37.49
C ASN A 150 -91.56 -4.22 36.49
N ASN A 151 -91.49 -3.58 35.32
CA ASN A 151 -92.47 -3.69 34.25
C ASN A 151 -92.07 -4.70 33.16
N VAL A 152 -91.01 -5.49 33.36
CA VAL A 152 -90.59 -6.54 32.43
C VAL A 152 -91.67 -7.62 32.36
N SER A 153 -92.20 -7.88 31.17
CA SER A 153 -93.29 -8.83 30.97
C SER A 153 -92.82 -10.28 30.86
N THR A 154 -91.56 -10.52 30.49
CA THR A 154 -91.01 -11.87 30.38
C THR A 154 -89.52 -11.89 30.71
N LEU A 155 -89.15 -12.82 31.57
CA LEU A 155 -87.78 -13.21 31.91
C LEU A 155 -87.70 -14.73 31.81
N THR A 156 -86.77 -15.23 31.00
CA THR A 156 -86.56 -16.67 30.82
C THR A 156 -85.91 -17.27 32.08
N ASN A 157 -85.02 -16.53 32.75
CA ASN A 157 -84.42 -16.90 34.03
C ASN A 157 -84.41 -15.73 35.03
N ALA A 158 -85.57 -15.47 35.61
CA ALA A 158 -85.79 -14.34 36.52
C ALA A 158 -84.89 -14.37 37.77
N GLU A 159 -84.58 -15.55 38.33
CA GLU A 159 -83.74 -15.64 39.54
C GLU A 159 -82.30 -15.18 39.27
N LYS A 160 -81.71 -15.58 38.14
CA LYS A 160 -80.33 -15.23 37.79
C LYS A 160 -80.20 -13.78 37.31
N PHE A 161 -81.12 -13.32 36.46
CA PHE A 161 -80.95 -12.05 35.75
C PHE A 161 -81.66 -10.86 36.39
N ARG A 162 -82.63 -11.05 37.30
CA ARG A 162 -83.26 -9.91 37.99
C ARG A 162 -82.27 -9.07 38.82
N PRO A 163 -81.32 -9.65 39.58
CA PRO A 163 -80.28 -8.88 40.25
C PRO A 163 -79.38 -8.12 39.27
N VAL A 164 -79.06 -8.74 38.14
CA VAL A 164 -78.23 -8.15 37.07
C VAL A 164 -78.94 -6.97 36.43
N LEU A 165 -80.22 -7.11 36.08
CA LEU A 165 -81.04 -6.04 35.47
C LEU A 165 -81.26 -4.86 36.40
N ASN A 166 -81.50 -5.12 37.69
CA ASN A 166 -81.56 -4.05 38.69
C ASN A 166 -80.24 -3.27 38.76
N ALA A 167 -79.11 -3.96 38.70
CA ALA A 167 -77.80 -3.30 38.71
C ALA A 167 -77.49 -2.56 37.39
N ILE A 168 -77.99 -3.05 36.25
CA ILE A 168 -77.91 -2.37 34.95
C ILE A 168 -78.74 -1.09 34.97
N ALA A 169 -79.99 -1.15 35.45
CA ALA A 169 -80.90 -0.01 35.50
C ALA A 169 -80.41 1.13 36.42
N GLN A 170 -79.56 0.82 37.41
CA GLN A 170 -78.89 1.82 38.24
C GLN A 170 -77.71 2.51 37.53
N ARG A 171 -77.15 1.93 36.47
CA ARG A 171 -75.92 2.41 35.82
C ARG A 171 -76.13 2.99 34.43
N VAL A 172 -77.14 2.52 33.69
CA VAL A 172 -77.39 2.93 32.32
C VAL A 172 -78.88 3.15 32.10
N ASP A 173 -79.21 4.31 31.53
CA ASP A 173 -80.58 4.64 31.17
C ASP A 173 -81.10 3.74 30.05
N LEU A 174 -82.39 3.38 30.11
CA LEU A 174 -83.04 2.52 29.12
C LEU A 174 -82.92 3.09 27.69
N SER A 175 -82.93 4.41 27.53
CA SER A 175 -82.77 5.08 26.23
C SER A 175 -81.42 4.78 25.55
N VAL A 176 -80.35 4.61 26.32
CA VAL A 176 -79.01 4.29 25.81
C VAL A 176 -78.93 2.83 25.36
N ILE A 177 -79.55 1.94 26.15
CA ILE A 177 -79.61 0.50 25.85
C ILE A 177 -80.45 0.24 24.59
N LEU A 178 -81.52 1.01 24.39
CA LEU A 178 -82.37 0.87 23.19
C LEU A 178 -81.72 1.42 21.92
N ASN A 179 -80.78 2.37 22.03
CA ASN A 179 -80.16 3.01 20.87
C ASN A 179 -78.77 2.47 20.52
N SER A 180 -78.11 1.72 21.40
CA SER A 180 -76.76 1.21 21.18
C SER A 180 -76.48 -0.08 21.94
N ASN A 181 -75.58 -0.91 21.41
CA ASN A 181 -75.09 -2.09 22.12
C ASN A 181 -74.20 -1.66 23.28
N VAL A 182 -74.53 -2.07 24.50
CA VAL A 182 -73.80 -1.68 25.70
C VAL A 182 -73.12 -2.89 26.31
N THR A 183 -71.85 -2.77 26.70
CA THR A 183 -71.14 -3.80 27.48
C THR A 183 -70.84 -3.25 28.86
N LEU A 184 -71.21 -3.97 29.91
CA LEU A 184 -71.08 -3.56 31.30
C LEU A 184 -70.32 -4.62 32.10
N ASN A 185 -69.51 -4.16 33.04
CA ASN A 185 -68.89 -5.03 34.04
C ASN A 185 -69.68 -4.94 35.35
N LEU A 186 -70.32 -6.04 35.74
CA LEU A 186 -71.18 -6.15 36.90
C LEU A 186 -70.90 -7.47 37.61
N PHE A 187 -70.71 -7.43 38.93
CA PHE A 187 -70.51 -8.64 39.75
C PHE A 187 -69.39 -9.56 39.24
N GLU A 188 -68.27 -8.98 38.79
CA GLU A 188 -67.12 -9.72 38.21
C GLU A 188 -67.42 -10.44 36.89
N ALA A 189 -68.58 -10.18 36.28
CA ALA A 189 -68.97 -10.67 34.98
C ALA A 189 -69.14 -9.53 33.97
N HIS A 190 -68.90 -9.83 32.70
CA HIS A 190 -69.15 -8.93 31.59
C HIS A 190 -70.48 -9.27 30.95
N TYR A 191 -71.45 -8.36 31.02
CA TYR A 191 -72.73 -8.50 30.35
C TYR A 191 -72.79 -7.61 29.13
N GLN A 192 -73.34 -8.12 28.04
CA GLN A 192 -73.58 -7.38 26.83
C GLN A 192 -75.08 -7.30 26.55
N LEU A 193 -75.56 -6.09 26.27
CA LEU A 193 -76.97 -5.81 26.00
C LEU A 193 -77.15 -5.38 24.55
N TRP A 194 -78.06 -6.06 23.84
CA TRP A 194 -78.40 -5.78 22.45
C TRP A 194 -79.90 -5.52 22.31
N ASN A 195 -80.27 -4.42 21.64
CA ASN A 195 -81.65 -4.22 21.22
C ASN A 195 -81.87 -4.95 19.88
N LEU A 196 -82.84 -5.86 19.84
CA LEU A 196 -83.12 -6.67 18.65
C LEU A 196 -84.26 -6.10 17.78
N THR A 197 -84.92 -5.01 18.18
CA THR A 197 -86.03 -4.48 17.37
C THR A 197 -85.54 -3.85 16.07
N SER A 198 -86.13 -4.29 14.94
CA SER A 198 -85.86 -3.79 13.58
C SER A 198 -87.10 -3.07 13.01
N ASP A 199 -86.92 -2.18 12.03
CA ASP A 199 -88.02 -1.50 11.32
C ASP A 199 -88.99 -2.48 10.62
N THR A 200 -88.56 -3.72 10.38
CA THR A 200 -89.35 -4.76 9.70
C THR A 200 -90.17 -5.64 10.65
N TRP A 201 -89.79 -5.71 11.93
CA TRP A 201 -90.45 -6.54 12.93
C TRP A 201 -90.47 -5.78 14.26
N SER A 202 -91.60 -5.12 14.54
CA SER A 202 -91.83 -4.37 15.77
C SER A 202 -93.10 -4.84 16.45
N ILE A 203 -93.02 -5.08 17.75
CA ILE A 203 -94.18 -5.40 18.57
C ILE A 203 -94.74 -4.05 19.05
N PRO A 204 -95.99 -3.69 18.70
CA PRO A 204 -96.57 -2.44 19.14
C PRO A 204 -96.51 -2.35 20.66
N ASN A 205 -95.93 -1.27 21.19
CA ASN A 205 -95.79 -1.02 22.62
C ASN A 205 -94.82 -1.97 23.36
N TYR A 206 -93.92 -2.70 22.68
CA TYR A 206 -92.88 -3.51 23.34
C TYR A 206 -91.52 -3.44 22.63
N ARG A 207 -90.43 -3.67 23.37
CA ARG A 207 -89.05 -3.86 22.85
C ARG A 207 -88.47 -5.18 23.31
N LEU A 208 -87.64 -5.76 22.44
CA LEU A 208 -86.90 -6.98 22.69
C LEU A 208 -85.43 -6.67 22.96
N LEU A 209 -84.95 -7.03 24.14
CA LEU A 209 -83.56 -6.85 24.56
C LEU A 209 -82.94 -8.20 24.85
N ILE A 210 -81.72 -8.40 24.36
CA ILE A 210 -80.90 -9.58 24.66
C ILE A 210 -79.85 -9.17 25.67
N VAL A 211 -79.68 -9.97 26.73
CA VAL A 211 -78.61 -9.85 27.70
C VAL A 211 -77.78 -11.12 27.66
N ASP A 212 -76.52 -10.98 27.31
CA ASP A 212 -75.56 -12.09 27.18
C ASP A 212 -74.41 -11.94 28.20
N ASP A 213 -73.94 -13.05 28.76
CA ASP A 213 -72.80 -13.11 29.67
C ASP A 213 -71.52 -13.43 28.89
N VAL A 214 -70.79 -12.38 28.50
CA VAL A 214 -69.59 -12.47 27.66
C VAL A 214 -68.29 -12.57 28.46
N THR A 215 -68.36 -12.90 29.76
CA THR A 215 -67.20 -12.94 30.67
C THR A 215 -66.07 -13.81 30.16
N ASN A 216 -66.37 -15.03 29.74
CA ASN A 216 -65.38 -15.99 29.24
C ASN A 216 -64.75 -15.52 27.93
N SER A 217 -65.54 -14.92 27.04
CA SER A 217 -65.07 -14.38 25.76
C SER A 217 -64.08 -13.24 25.95
N VAL A 218 -64.37 -12.32 26.89
CA VAL A 218 -63.45 -11.22 27.24
C VAL A 218 -62.17 -11.74 27.90
N ALA A 219 -62.29 -12.70 28.83
CA ALA A 219 -61.13 -13.29 29.50
C ALA A 219 -60.20 -14.02 28.53
N ASN A 220 -60.75 -14.79 27.59
CA ASN A 220 -59.98 -15.49 26.56
C ASN A 220 -59.29 -14.51 25.59
N ALA A 221 -60.00 -13.46 25.17
CA ALA A 221 -59.40 -12.43 24.31
C ALA A 221 -58.21 -11.72 24.99
N ASN A 222 -58.32 -11.44 26.29
CA ASN A 222 -57.21 -10.85 27.05
C ASN A 222 -56.04 -11.83 27.22
N ARG A 223 -56.30 -13.12 27.45
CA ARG A 223 -55.25 -14.14 27.54
C ARG A 223 -54.45 -14.26 26.23
N HIS A 224 -55.14 -14.32 25.09
CA HIS A 224 -54.48 -14.39 23.78
C HIS A 224 -53.60 -13.18 23.47
N LYS A 225 -53.98 -11.97 23.91
CA LYS A 225 -53.13 -10.78 23.78
C LYS A 225 -51.82 -10.92 24.54
N VAL A 226 -51.88 -11.45 25.77
CA VAL A 226 -50.69 -11.67 26.60
C VAL A 226 -49.78 -12.72 25.95
N ASP A 227 -50.34 -13.86 25.52
CA ASP A 227 -49.57 -14.93 24.88
C ASP A 227 -48.85 -14.43 23.62
N MET A 228 -49.52 -13.62 22.79
CA MET A 228 -48.92 -13.04 21.58
C MET A 228 -47.71 -12.15 21.90
N ILE A 229 -47.81 -11.30 22.93
CA ILE A 229 -46.70 -10.43 23.36
C ILE A 229 -45.50 -11.27 23.82
N VAL A 230 -45.74 -12.33 24.60
CA VAL A 230 -44.68 -13.22 25.10
C VAL A 230 -43.94 -13.92 23.94
N VAL A 231 -44.67 -14.44 22.95
CA VAL A 231 -44.06 -15.09 21.78
C VAL A 231 -43.18 -14.12 20.98
N VAL A 232 -43.63 -12.87 20.79
CA VAL A 232 -42.85 -11.84 20.09
C VAL A 232 -41.55 -11.52 20.84
N LEU A 233 -41.61 -11.36 22.17
CA LEU A 233 -40.43 -11.09 22.99
C LEU A 233 -39.42 -12.24 22.93
N ILE A 234 -39.87 -13.50 22.98
CA ILE A 234 -39.00 -14.67 22.82
C ILE A 234 -38.35 -14.67 21.43
N GLY A 235 -39.10 -14.36 20.37
CA GLY A 235 -38.57 -14.27 19.01
C GLY A 235 -37.46 -13.23 18.86
N ILE A 236 -37.64 -12.04 19.45
CA ILE A 236 -36.62 -10.98 19.45
C ILE A 236 -35.37 -11.44 20.20
N LEU A 237 -35.52 -12.09 21.35
CA LEU A 237 -34.40 -12.60 22.14
C LEU A 237 -33.59 -13.66 21.37
N VAL A 238 -34.27 -14.63 20.77
CA VAL A 238 -33.61 -15.68 19.97
C VAL A 238 -32.88 -15.07 18.77
N PHE A 239 -33.51 -14.12 18.07
CA PHE A 239 -32.88 -13.42 16.96
C PHE A 239 -31.62 -12.67 17.41
N ALA A 240 -31.67 -11.94 18.52
CA ALA A 240 -30.51 -11.26 19.08
C ALA A 240 -29.36 -12.24 19.43
N ILE A 241 -29.68 -13.39 20.03
CA ILE A 241 -28.69 -14.43 20.34
C ILE A 241 -28.04 -14.98 19.07
N VAL A 242 -28.82 -15.27 18.02
CA VAL A 242 -28.29 -15.77 16.75
C VAL A 242 -27.37 -14.75 16.09
N VAL A 243 -27.76 -13.46 16.05
CA VAL A 243 -26.91 -12.39 15.51
C VAL A 243 -25.59 -12.29 16.27
N VAL A 244 -25.62 -12.36 17.60
CA VAL A 244 -24.41 -12.32 18.43
C VAL A 244 -23.52 -13.55 18.17
N LEU A 245 -24.09 -14.76 18.10
CA LEU A 245 -23.33 -15.98 17.82
C LEU A 245 -22.65 -15.96 16.44
N LEU A 246 -23.33 -15.44 15.42
CA LEU A 246 -22.79 -15.33 14.07
C LEU A 246 -21.71 -14.24 13.93
N THR A 247 -21.76 -13.19 14.76
CA THR A 247 -20.84 -12.03 14.63
C THR A 247 -19.60 -12.11 15.53
N ILE A 248 -19.65 -12.81 16.67
CA ILE A 248 -18.51 -12.87 17.61
C ILE A 248 -17.26 -13.48 16.97
N SER A 249 -17.41 -14.59 16.23
CA SER A 249 -16.27 -15.31 15.64
C SER A 249 -15.49 -14.46 14.63
N PRO A 250 -16.13 -13.92 13.56
CA PRO A 250 -15.40 -13.11 12.57
C PRO A 250 -14.83 -11.82 13.16
N ILE A 251 -15.51 -11.16 14.09
CA ILE A 251 -14.99 -9.94 14.73
C ILE A 251 -13.69 -10.24 15.49
N LYS A 252 -13.62 -11.35 16.23
CA LYS A 252 -12.39 -11.75 16.94
C LYS A 252 -11.26 -12.06 15.96
N SER A 253 -11.53 -12.78 14.89
CA SER A 253 -10.54 -13.13 13.87
C SER A 253 -9.95 -11.88 13.18
N VAL A 254 -10.78 -10.87 12.89
CA VAL A 254 -10.32 -9.59 12.30
C VAL A 254 -9.51 -8.77 13.31
N GLN A 255 -9.94 -8.70 14.58
CA GLN A 255 -9.18 -7.99 15.62
C GLN A 255 -7.80 -8.60 15.85
N HIS A 256 -7.70 -9.94 15.80
CA HIS A 256 -6.40 -10.63 15.88
C HIS A 256 -5.48 -10.25 14.71
N LEU A 257 -5.99 -10.26 13.48
CA LEU A 257 -5.22 -9.91 12.28
C LEU A 257 -4.70 -8.46 12.33
N ILE A 258 -5.57 -7.51 12.73
CA ILE A 258 -5.18 -6.09 12.90
C ILE A 258 -4.08 -5.93 13.96
N GLY A 259 -4.12 -6.73 15.03
CA GLY A 259 -3.10 -6.73 16.07
C GLY A 259 -1.68 -7.07 15.56
N GLN A 260 -1.57 -7.78 14.43
CA GLN A 260 -0.29 -8.21 13.85
C GLN A 260 0.29 -7.22 12.83
N TYR A 261 -0.49 -6.28 12.30
CA TYR A 261 0.00 -5.29 11.33
C TYR A 261 1.17 -4.41 11.79
N PRO A 262 1.29 -4.02 13.07
CA PRO A 262 2.48 -3.31 13.54
C PRO A 262 3.77 -4.11 13.37
N LEU A 263 3.72 -5.45 13.50
CA LEU A 263 4.88 -6.32 13.33
C LEU A 263 5.35 -6.38 11.87
N ILE A 264 4.43 -6.30 10.92
CA ILE A 264 4.75 -6.18 9.48
C ILE A 264 5.52 -4.89 9.22
N ALA A 265 5.10 -3.77 9.82
CA ALA A 265 5.80 -2.49 9.70
C ALA A 265 7.20 -2.51 10.35
N MET A 266 7.38 -3.32 11.41
CA MET A 266 8.68 -3.52 12.07
C MET A 266 9.57 -4.58 11.38
N HIS A 267 9.16 -5.10 10.21
CA HIS A 267 9.89 -6.12 9.44
C HIS A 267 10.09 -7.46 10.20
N GLN A 268 9.22 -7.76 11.18
CA GLN A 268 9.26 -9.00 11.97
C GLN A 268 8.40 -10.11 11.33
N PHE A 269 8.72 -10.46 10.08
CA PHE A 269 7.89 -11.35 9.24
C PHE A 269 7.73 -12.76 9.81
N ASP A 270 8.75 -13.30 10.51
CA ASP A 270 8.69 -14.62 11.13
C ASP A 270 7.76 -14.69 12.35
N GLU A 271 7.62 -13.60 13.12
CA GLU A 271 6.68 -13.52 14.25
C GLU A 271 5.25 -13.43 13.74
N VAL A 272 5.02 -12.62 12.70
CA VAL A 272 3.72 -12.52 12.02
C VAL A 272 3.25 -13.88 11.53
N ARG A 273 4.12 -14.68 10.89
CA ARG A 273 3.76 -16.01 10.38
C ARG A 273 3.37 -16.99 11.50
N LYS A 274 3.99 -16.89 12.67
CA LYS A 274 3.67 -17.75 13.83
C LYS A 274 2.31 -17.40 14.45
N GLU A 275 1.93 -16.13 14.40
CA GLU A 275 0.65 -15.64 14.93
C GLU A 275 -0.50 -15.74 13.92
N ILE A 276 -0.21 -15.70 12.62
CA ILE A 276 -1.16 -15.90 11.50
C ILE A 276 -1.17 -17.38 11.10
N THR A 277 -1.38 -18.28 12.07
CA THR A 277 -1.67 -19.68 11.80
C THR A 277 -3.18 -19.89 11.72
N ARG A 278 -3.66 -20.52 10.64
CA ARG A 278 -5.09 -20.81 10.48
C ARG A 278 -5.66 -21.49 11.73
N PRO A 279 -6.73 -20.95 12.33
CA PRO A 279 -7.48 -21.71 13.33
C PRO A 279 -8.07 -22.96 12.66
N ASN A 280 -8.09 -24.08 13.38
CA ASN A 280 -8.56 -25.36 12.85
C ASN A 280 -10.09 -25.39 12.85
N VAL A 281 -10.72 -24.72 11.87
CA VAL A 281 -12.19 -24.55 11.79
C VAL A 281 -12.78 -25.44 10.68
N HIS A 282 -13.95 -26.02 10.93
CA HIS A 282 -14.65 -26.92 10.00
C HIS A 282 -15.33 -26.20 8.82
N TYR A 283 -15.47 -24.88 8.88
CA TYR A 283 -16.04 -24.04 7.84
C TYR A 283 -15.08 -22.90 7.55
N VAL A 284 -14.73 -22.74 6.27
CA VAL A 284 -13.90 -21.63 5.78
C VAL A 284 -14.83 -20.46 5.46
N ASP A 285 -14.57 -19.29 6.04
CA ASP A 285 -15.29 -18.05 5.74
C ASP A 285 -14.44 -17.07 4.90
N GLU A 286 -14.98 -15.90 4.54
CA GLU A 286 -14.24 -14.89 3.78
C GLU A 286 -13.07 -14.27 4.59
N VAL A 287 -13.09 -14.37 5.92
CA VAL A 287 -12.00 -13.90 6.79
C VAL A 287 -10.81 -14.85 6.70
N ASP A 288 -11.04 -16.17 6.59
CA ASP A 288 -9.97 -17.15 6.40
C ASP A 288 -9.20 -16.95 5.07
N ILE A 289 -9.88 -16.54 4.01
CA ILE A 289 -9.23 -16.14 2.74
C ILE A 289 -8.32 -14.92 2.97
N LEU A 290 -8.74 -13.99 3.83
CA LEU A 290 -7.95 -12.82 4.21
C LEU A 290 -6.64 -13.23 4.93
N TYR A 291 -6.67 -14.28 5.75
CA TYR A 291 -5.46 -14.82 6.40
C TYR A 291 -4.44 -15.35 5.37
N ASP A 292 -4.91 -16.06 4.34
CA ASP A 292 -4.03 -16.59 3.28
C ASP A 292 -3.42 -15.47 2.43
N GLU A 293 -4.24 -14.51 1.99
CA GLU A 293 -3.79 -13.33 1.22
C GLU A 293 -2.79 -12.48 2.04
N THR A 294 -3.01 -12.37 3.35
CA THR A 294 -2.08 -11.66 4.24
C THR A 294 -0.76 -12.42 4.34
N ASN A 295 -0.78 -13.76 4.44
CA ASN A 295 0.43 -14.57 4.43
C ASN A 295 1.19 -14.47 3.09
N GLU A 296 0.51 -14.47 1.95
CA GLU A 296 1.15 -14.26 0.64
C GLU A 296 1.78 -12.86 0.55
N LEU A 297 1.09 -11.83 1.05
CA LEU A 297 1.62 -10.47 1.09
C LEU A 297 2.89 -10.38 1.96
N VAL A 298 2.87 -11.00 3.14
CA VAL A 298 4.04 -11.07 4.05
C VAL A 298 5.22 -11.73 3.33
N ASP A 299 5.01 -12.85 2.63
CA ASP A 299 6.06 -13.53 1.87
C ASP A 299 6.63 -12.65 0.75
N ARG A 300 5.79 -11.92 0.01
CA ARG A 300 6.27 -10.98 -1.02
C ARG A 300 7.09 -9.84 -0.44
N LEU A 301 6.62 -9.25 0.68
CA LEU A 301 7.33 -8.16 1.34
C LEU A 301 8.69 -8.60 1.86
N GLN A 302 8.78 -9.80 2.45
CA GLN A 302 10.04 -10.38 2.90
C GLN A 302 11.03 -10.53 1.74
N ARG A 303 10.62 -11.17 0.63
CA ARG A 303 11.48 -11.37 -0.54
C ARG A 303 11.96 -10.04 -1.12
N LEU A 304 11.07 -9.04 -1.22
CA LEU A 304 11.43 -7.73 -1.72
C LEU A 304 12.46 -7.04 -0.82
N ASN A 305 12.31 -7.15 0.50
CA ASN A 305 13.26 -6.57 1.45
C ASN A 305 14.63 -7.27 1.37
N GLU A 306 14.66 -8.60 1.26
CA GLU A 306 15.90 -9.37 1.06
C GLU A 306 16.59 -8.99 -0.26
N ASP A 307 15.83 -8.87 -1.36
CA ASP A 307 16.35 -8.42 -2.66
C ASP A 307 16.92 -7.00 -2.60
N LEU A 308 16.21 -6.08 -1.94
CA LEU A 308 16.68 -4.70 -1.75
C LEU A 308 17.95 -4.65 -0.90
N TYR A 309 18.01 -5.43 0.18
CA TYR A 309 19.19 -5.52 1.03
C TYR A 309 20.39 -6.07 0.27
N ASN A 310 20.21 -7.17 -0.47
CA ASN A 310 21.26 -7.79 -1.28
C ASN A 310 21.77 -6.84 -2.38
N LYS A 311 20.85 -6.17 -3.10
CA LYS A 311 21.21 -5.16 -4.11
C LYS A 311 21.94 -3.97 -3.50
N SER A 312 21.48 -3.47 -2.35
CA SER A 312 22.16 -2.38 -1.66
C SER A 312 23.57 -2.76 -1.27
N LYS A 313 23.77 -3.97 -0.75
CA LYS A 313 25.09 -4.49 -0.38
C LYS A 313 26.00 -4.68 -1.59
N GLU A 314 25.46 -5.18 -2.70
CA GLU A 314 26.21 -5.32 -3.96
C GLU A 314 26.63 -3.94 -4.52
N LEU A 315 25.71 -2.97 -4.51
CA LEU A 315 25.99 -1.59 -4.93
C LEU A 315 27.04 -0.92 -4.04
N GLU A 316 26.93 -1.08 -2.72
CA GLU A 316 27.93 -0.57 -1.77
C GLU A 316 29.30 -1.21 -2.02
N HIS A 317 29.34 -2.53 -2.24
CA HIS A 317 30.57 -3.24 -2.53
C HIS A 317 31.22 -2.72 -3.83
N LYS A 318 30.46 -2.59 -4.92
CA LYS A 318 30.93 -2.04 -6.21
C LYS A 318 31.35 -0.58 -6.11
N ALA A 319 30.65 0.22 -5.30
CA ALA A 319 31.01 1.61 -5.09
C ALA A 319 32.35 1.76 -4.35
N MET A 320 32.75 0.77 -3.55
CA MET A 320 33.95 0.81 -2.69
C MET A 320 35.12 -0.04 -3.19
N HIS A 321 34.92 -1.01 -4.09
CA HIS A 321 35.97 -1.92 -4.55
C HIS A 321 36.17 -1.88 -6.07
N ASP A 322 37.37 -2.25 -6.51
CA ASP A 322 37.71 -2.46 -7.92
C ASP A 322 37.19 -3.82 -8.39
N GLU A 323 36.44 -3.85 -9.50
CA GLU A 323 35.77 -5.09 -9.97
C GLU A 323 36.77 -6.17 -10.40
N LEU A 324 37.95 -5.79 -10.89
CA LEU A 324 38.95 -6.74 -11.38
C LEU A 324 39.75 -7.40 -10.25
N THR A 325 40.27 -6.57 -9.33
CA THR A 325 41.20 -7.00 -8.28
C THR A 325 40.54 -7.23 -6.93
N GLN A 326 39.29 -6.78 -6.74
CA GLN A 326 38.56 -6.83 -5.47
C GLN A 326 39.21 -6.04 -4.32
N LEU A 327 40.24 -5.24 -4.61
CA LEU A 327 40.84 -4.30 -3.68
C LEU A 327 39.95 -3.07 -3.49
N GLY A 328 40.24 -2.24 -2.48
CA GLY A 328 39.59 -0.94 -2.35
C GLY A 328 39.80 -0.09 -3.60
N ASN A 329 38.78 0.66 -4.02
CA ASN A 329 38.93 1.64 -5.10
C ASN A 329 39.27 3.04 -4.52
N ARG A 330 39.24 4.06 -5.37
CA ARG A 330 39.49 5.46 -4.97
C ARG A 330 38.58 5.95 -3.83
N ASN A 331 37.32 5.49 -3.76
CA ASN A 331 36.42 5.87 -2.68
C ASN A 331 36.86 5.25 -1.34
N THR A 332 37.27 3.98 -1.35
CA THR A 332 37.86 3.34 -0.16
C THR A 332 39.13 4.03 0.28
N LEU A 333 40.05 4.35 -0.64
CA LEU A 333 41.26 5.11 -0.30
C LEU A 333 40.92 6.44 0.39
N THR A 334 39.98 7.20 -0.18
CA THR A 334 39.56 8.50 0.35
C THR A 334 38.90 8.35 1.73
N LEU A 335 38.07 7.32 1.93
CA LEU A 335 37.43 7.03 3.20
C LEU A 335 38.46 6.68 4.28
N GLU A 336 39.42 5.82 3.96
CA GLU A 336 40.46 5.37 4.90
C GLU A 336 41.46 6.49 5.23
N LEU A 337 41.90 7.28 4.25
CA LEU A 337 42.71 8.48 4.51
C LEU A 337 41.98 9.46 5.44
N ASN A 338 40.69 9.72 5.21
CA ASN A 338 39.89 10.56 6.11
C ASN A 338 39.83 10.02 7.54
N LYS A 339 39.70 8.69 7.72
CA LYS A 339 39.73 8.05 9.04
C LYS A 339 41.08 8.24 9.72
N ILE A 340 42.17 8.07 8.98
CA ILE A 340 43.54 8.18 9.52
C ILE A 340 43.88 9.62 9.88
N ILE A 341 43.55 10.58 9.03
CA ILE A 341 43.76 12.01 9.32
C ILE A 341 43.03 12.39 10.62
N LYS A 342 41.75 12.03 10.76
CA LYS A 342 40.97 12.28 11.99
C LYS A 342 41.51 11.56 13.22
N THR A 343 42.03 10.34 13.04
CA THR A 343 42.65 9.58 14.14
C THR A 343 43.96 10.24 14.58
N THR A 344 44.76 10.71 13.62
CA THR A 344 46.06 11.34 13.83
C THR A 344 45.93 12.71 14.52
N GLU A 345 44.84 13.45 14.29
CA GLU A 345 44.52 14.66 15.05
C GLU A 345 44.39 14.40 16.56
N ARG A 346 43.86 13.23 16.94
CA ARG A 346 43.64 12.86 18.35
C ARG A 346 44.84 12.14 18.95
N ASN A 347 45.56 11.37 18.16
CA ASN A 347 46.70 10.57 18.57
C ASN A 347 47.80 10.68 17.49
N PRO A 348 48.78 11.58 17.66
CA PRO A 348 49.80 11.81 16.64
C PRO A 348 50.69 10.57 16.49
N ARG A 349 50.36 9.75 15.51
CA ARG A 349 51.13 8.58 15.07
C ARG A 349 51.62 8.81 13.65
N MET A 350 52.80 8.26 13.34
CA MET A 350 53.33 8.30 11.98
C MET A 350 52.53 7.34 11.10
N TRP A 351 52.24 7.75 9.88
CA TRP A 351 51.60 6.93 8.86
C TRP A 351 52.12 7.34 7.48
N GLY A 352 51.94 6.48 6.49
CA GLY A 352 52.44 6.72 5.14
C GLY A 352 51.44 6.38 4.05
N LEU A 353 51.54 7.07 2.92
CA LEU A 353 50.89 6.70 1.67
C LEU A 353 51.97 6.29 0.67
N VAL A 354 51.85 5.09 0.12
CA VAL A 354 52.66 4.59 -0.98
C VAL A 354 51.81 4.62 -2.23
N TYR A 355 52.32 5.24 -3.29
CA TYR A 355 51.80 5.17 -4.65
C TYR A 355 52.70 4.23 -5.45
N LEU A 356 52.12 3.26 -6.15
CA LEU A 356 52.81 2.17 -6.85
C LEU A 356 52.35 2.12 -8.30
N ASP A 357 53.28 1.89 -9.21
CA ASP A 357 53.04 1.74 -10.64
C ASP A 357 53.82 0.55 -11.19
N LEU A 358 53.15 -0.28 -12.00
CA LEU A 358 53.80 -1.43 -12.64
C LEU A 358 54.56 -0.97 -13.90
N ASP A 359 55.89 -1.00 -13.83
CA ASP A 359 56.74 -0.51 -14.92
C ASP A 359 56.48 -1.27 -16.22
N ASN A 360 56.35 -0.52 -17.32
CA ASN A 360 56.11 -1.03 -18.68
C ASN A 360 54.84 -1.90 -18.85
N PHE A 361 53.83 -1.76 -17.98
CA PHE A 361 52.58 -2.51 -18.08
C PHE A 361 51.88 -2.37 -19.44
N LYS A 362 51.92 -1.16 -20.03
CA LYS A 362 51.37 -0.92 -21.38
C LYS A 362 52.02 -1.82 -22.43
N GLN A 363 53.35 -2.00 -22.38
CA GLN A 363 54.07 -2.86 -23.32
C GLN A 363 53.66 -4.34 -23.17
N ILE A 364 53.33 -4.77 -21.96
CA ILE A 364 52.80 -6.11 -21.69
C ILE A 364 51.42 -6.27 -22.35
N ASN A 365 50.53 -5.29 -22.18
CA ASN A 365 49.23 -5.30 -22.83
C ASN A 365 49.34 -5.30 -24.36
N ASP A 366 50.24 -4.48 -24.91
CA ASP A 366 50.43 -4.36 -26.37
C ASP A 366 50.99 -5.67 -26.97
N ASN A 367 51.85 -6.38 -26.24
CA ASN A 367 52.49 -7.62 -26.70
C ASN A 367 51.68 -8.90 -26.45
N LEU A 368 50.94 -8.99 -25.34
CA LEU A 368 50.29 -10.23 -24.87
C LEU A 368 48.77 -10.11 -24.74
N GLY A 369 48.20 -8.93 -25.01
CA GLY A 369 46.77 -8.64 -24.93
C GLY A 369 46.31 -8.27 -23.52
N HIS A 370 45.13 -7.62 -23.46
CA HIS A 370 44.56 -7.13 -22.20
C HIS A 370 44.24 -8.24 -21.19
N ASP A 371 43.84 -9.43 -21.65
CA ASP A 371 43.57 -10.57 -20.74
C ASP A 371 44.81 -10.97 -19.92
N ALA A 372 46.01 -10.85 -20.51
CA ALA A 372 47.27 -11.12 -19.83
C ALA A 372 47.58 -10.03 -18.79
N GLY A 373 47.33 -8.76 -19.13
CA GLY A 373 47.42 -7.65 -18.19
C GLY A 373 46.46 -7.79 -17.00
N ASP A 374 45.22 -8.19 -17.25
CA ASP A 374 44.22 -8.40 -16.21
C ASP A 374 44.62 -9.51 -15.23
N GLN A 375 45.20 -10.61 -15.73
CA GLN A 375 45.74 -11.68 -14.89
C GLN A 375 46.92 -11.17 -14.06
N LEU A 376 47.83 -10.42 -14.67
CA LEU A 376 48.98 -9.82 -13.98
C LEU A 376 48.53 -8.89 -12.86
N LEU A 377 47.54 -8.03 -13.10
CA LEU A 377 46.97 -7.12 -12.10
C LEU A 377 46.36 -7.87 -10.92
N LYS A 378 45.64 -8.98 -11.17
CA LYS A 378 45.11 -9.85 -10.11
C LYS A 378 46.22 -10.47 -9.26
N VAL A 379 47.31 -10.92 -9.88
CA VAL A 379 48.46 -11.48 -9.15
C VAL A 379 49.18 -10.40 -8.34
N ALA A 380 49.38 -9.21 -8.92
CA ALA A 380 49.98 -8.07 -8.22
C ALA A 380 49.14 -7.65 -7.01
N ALA A 381 47.81 -7.58 -7.17
CA ALA A 381 46.87 -7.28 -6.08
C ALA A 381 47.00 -8.28 -4.91
N ASN A 382 46.97 -9.58 -5.21
CA ASN A 382 47.10 -10.62 -4.18
C ASN A 382 48.46 -10.53 -3.46
N ARG A 383 49.55 -10.36 -4.22
CA ARG A 383 50.90 -10.24 -3.65
C ARG A 383 51.04 -8.99 -2.78
N LEU A 384 50.43 -7.87 -3.17
CA LEU A 384 50.39 -6.66 -2.36
C LEU A 384 49.64 -6.90 -1.06
N SER A 385 48.45 -7.51 -1.10
CA SER A 385 47.69 -7.84 0.10
C SER A 385 48.45 -8.78 1.05
N ASP A 386 49.11 -9.81 0.53
CA ASP A 386 49.93 -10.75 1.33
C ASP A 386 51.21 -10.10 1.90
N SER A 387 51.66 -9.01 1.27
CA SER A 387 52.84 -8.27 1.71
C SER A 387 52.58 -7.42 2.95
N LEU A 388 51.32 -7.14 3.29
CA LEU A 388 50.95 -6.11 4.27
C LEU A 388 50.23 -6.67 5.51
N ARG A 389 50.08 -5.84 6.54
CA ARG A 389 49.33 -6.19 7.75
C ARG A 389 47.84 -5.95 7.55
N LEU A 390 47.01 -6.57 8.40
CA LEU A 390 45.55 -6.34 8.42
C LEU A 390 45.16 -4.87 8.68
N THR A 391 46.04 -4.08 9.28
CA THR A 391 45.82 -2.65 9.55
C THR A 391 46.13 -1.76 8.36
N ASP A 392 46.90 -2.26 7.39
CA ASP A 392 47.25 -1.52 6.19
C ASP A 392 46.16 -1.71 5.13
N VAL A 393 45.98 -0.71 4.27
CA VAL A 393 44.91 -0.72 3.25
C VAL A 393 45.53 -0.67 1.87
N VAL A 394 45.16 -1.62 1.01
CA VAL A 394 45.56 -1.64 -0.40
C VAL A 394 44.38 -1.24 -1.26
N CYS A 395 44.60 -0.28 -2.15
CA CYS A 395 43.63 0.17 -3.11
C CYS A 395 44.21 0.14 -4.54
N ARG A 396 43.36 -0.06 -5.54
CA ARG A 396 43.69 0.14 -6.96
C ARG A 396 42.93 1.36 -7.46
N LEU A 397 43.64 2.32 -8.04
CA LEU A 397 43.04 3.59 -8.50
C LEU A 397 42.59 3.54 -9.96
N GLY A 398 43.18 2.66 -10.75
CA GLY A 398 42.87 2.43 -12.16
C GLY A 398 44.12 2.01 -12.91
N GLY A 399 43.96 1.37 -14.07
CA GLY A 399 45.11 0.91 -14.87
C GLY A 399 46.04 -0.01 -14.07
N ASP A 400 47.31 0.37 -14.02
CA ASP A 400 48.44 -0.26 -13.31
C ASP A 400 48.79 0.42 -11.97
N GLU A 401 47.98 1.37 -11.52
CA GLU A 401 48.24 2.16 -10.32
C GLU A 401 47.63 1.53 -9.06
N PHE A 402 48.47 1.26 -8.07
CA PHE A 402 48.09 0.80 -6.75
C PHE A 402 48.49 1.83 -5.69
N THR A 403 47.75 1.85 -4.59
CA THR A 403 48.07 2.67 -3.42
C THR A 403 48.02 1.81 -2.17
N VAL A 404 48.95 2.06 -1.25
CA VAL A 404 49.01 1.41 0.04
C VAL A 404 49.05 2.47 1.12
N ILE A 405 48.13 2.37 2.06
CA ILE A 405 48.16 3.13 3.29
C ILE A 405 48.87 2.29 4.35
N LEU A 406 49.98 2.81 4.88
CA LEU A 406 50.75 2.22 5.96
C LEU A 406 50.35 2.86 7.28
N ASN A 407 49.70 2.08 8.15
CA ASN A 407 49.19 2.57 9.43
C ASN A 407 50.17 2.32 10.57
N GLU A 408 50.20 3.24 11.53
CA GLU A 408 50.94 3.10 12.80
C GLU A 408 52.43 2.79 12.65
N LEU A 409 53.11 3.54 11.78
CA LEU A 409 54.56 3.47 11.63
C LEU A 409 55.24 3.94 12.92
N SER A 410 56.25 3.21 13.38
CA SER A 410 57.04 3.60 14.56
C SER A 410 58.23 4.48 14.17
N ASN A 411 58.87 4.17 13.05
CA ASN A 411 60.01 4.91 12.51
C ASN A 411 60.09 4.77 10.97
N ARG A 412 61.11 5.39 10.36
CA ARG A 412 61.34 5.26 8.91
C ARG A 412 61.81 3.86 8.50
N ASP A 413 62.47 3.11 9.38
CA ASP A 413 62.98 1.76 9.07
C ASP A 413 61.83 0.78 8.79
N ASP A 414 60.66 0.99 9.41
CA ASP A 414 59.43 0.22 9.12
C ASP A 414 59.02 0.33 7.64
N ILE A 415 59.22 1.49 7.03
CA ILE A 415 58.89 1.73 5.62
C ILE A 415 59.84 0.95 4.73
N GLU A 416 61.15 1.03 5.01
CA GLU A 416 62.14 0.28 4.24
C GLU A 416 61.85 -1.22 4.29
N LEU A 417 61.47 -1.75 5.45
CA LEU A 417 61.09 -3.16 5.60
C LEU A 417 59.86 -3.53 4.76
N VAL A 418 58.80 -2.70 4.80
CA VAL A 418 57.59 -2.94 4.02
C VAL A 418 57.84 -2.81 2.52
N MET A 419 58.56 -1.78 2.09
CA MET A 419 58.90 -1.57 0.68
C MET A 419 59.76 -2.72 0.14
N ASN A 420 60.78 -3.16 0.89
CA ASN A 420 61.59 -4.32 0.50
C ASN A 420 60.74 -5.59 0.36
N LYS A 421 59.75 -5.80 1.23
CA LYS A 421 58.82 -6.93 1.14
C LYS A 421 57.91 -6.84 -0.09
N ILE A 422 57.33 -5.67 -0.36
CA ILE A 422 56.50 -5.40 -1.54
C ILE A 422 57.30 -5.69 -2.82
N PHE A 423 58.48 -5.08 -2.95
CA PHE A 423 59.35 -5.23 -4.12
C PHE A 423 59.78 -6.68 -4.31
N HIS A 424 60.14 -7.38 -3.24
CA HIS A 424 60.53 -8.78 -3.30
C HIS A 424 59.40 -9.68 -3.83
N LEU A 425 58.16 -9.49 -3.35
CA LEU A 425 57.02 -10.29 -3.78
C LEU A 425 56.57 -9.96 -5.21
N LEU A 426 56.54 -8.68 -5.57
CA LEU A 426 56.13 -8.26 -6.92
C LEU A 426 57.13 -8.67 -8.00
N LYS A 427 58.43 -8.70 -7.68
CA LYS A 427 59.49 -9.16 -8.58
C LYS A 427 59.44 -10.66 -8.90
N GLN A 428 58.70 -11.46 -8.13
CA GLN A 428 58.61 -12.90 -8.42
C GLN A 428 57.98 -13.13 -9.80
N PRO A 429 58.44 -14.10 -10.59
CA PRO A 429 57.84 -14.38 -11.89
C PRO A 429 56.37 -14.78 -11.75
N VAL A 430 55.55 -14.40 -12.74
CA VAL A 430 54.13 -14.74 -12.85
C VAL A 430 53.93 -15.51 -14.14
N MET A 431 53.29 -16.68 -14.04
CA MET A 431 52.89 -17.44 -15.23
C MET A 431 51.55 -16.92 -15.74
N VAL A 432 51.56 -16.32 -16.93
CA VAL A 432 50.35 -15.78 -17.61
C VAL A 432 50.29 -16.41 -19.01
N ASN A 433 49.22 -17.14 -19.30
CA ASN A 433 49.02 -17.81 -20.60
C ASN A 433 50.22 -18.66 -21.09
N GLY A 434 50.99 -19.25 -20.16
CA GLY A 434 52.17 -20.08 -20.47
C GLY A 434 53.48 -19.30 -20.64
N HIS A 435 53.47 -17.97 -20.51
CA HIS A 435 54.65 -17.12 -20.48
C HIS A 435 55.04 -16.76 -19.05
N GLU A 436 56.33 -16.75 -18.75
CA GLU A 436 56.87 -16.28 -17.49
C GLU A 436 57.13 -14.77 -17.58
N LEU A 437 56.39 -13.98 -16.81
CA LEU A 437 56.50 -12.52 -16.77
C LEU A 437 57.12 -12.07 -15.45
N SER A 438 58.14 -11.23 -15.52
CA SER A 438 58.67 -10.51 -14.37
C SER A 438 58.38 -9.04 -14.55
N VAL A 439 57.73 -8.42 -13.58
CA VAL A 439 57.34 -7.01 -13.63
C VAL A 439 58.08 -6.25 -12.56
N GLN A 440 58.60 -5.10 -12.95
CA GLN A 440 59.24 -4.15 -12.05
C GLN A 440 58.22 -3.14 -11.57
N VAL A 441 58.49 -2.54 -10.42
CA VAL A 441 57.55 -1.61 -9.78
C VAL A 441 58.31 -0.38 -9.36
N SER A 442 57.76 0.79 -9.69
CA SER A 442 58.22 2.07 -9.16
C SER A 442 57.26 2.52 -8.07
N ALA A 443 57.79 3.16 -7.02
CA ALA A 443 56.96 3.59 -5.89
C ALA A 443 57.32 4.98 -5.35
N GLY A 444 56.31 5.77 -5.02
CA GLY A 444 56.44 7.05 -4.33
C GLY A 444 55.87 6.96 -2.93
N VAL A 445 56.61 7.40 -1.92
CA VAL A 445 56.20 7.29 -0.52
C VAL A 445 56.11 8.67 0.12
N TYR A 446 54.93 9.02 0.63
CA TYR A 446 54.72 10.17 1.48
C TYR A 446 54.57 9.74 2.94
N ILE A 447 55.29 10.39 3.86
CA ILE A 447 55.17 10.15 5.31
C ILE A 447 54.54 11.38 5.95
N SER A 448 53.56 11.17 6.83
CA SER A 448 53.03 12.21 7.69
C SER A 448 53.17 11.88 9.16
N HIS A 449 53.34 12.93 9.96
CA HIS A 449 53.29 12.90 11.42
C HIS A 449 52.04 13.61 11.99
N GLY A 450 51.15 14.08 11.12
CA GLY A 450 50.01 14.92 11.49
C GLY A 450 48.89 14.94 10.45
N PRO A 451 47.82 15.72 10.70
CA PRO A 451 46.75 15.91 9.73
C PRO A 451 47.27 16.69 8.51
N VAL A 452 46.96 16.19 7.32
CA VAL A 452 47.29 16.82 6.04
C VAL A 452 46.10 16.62 5.11
N GLU A 453 45.86 17.57 4.20
CA GLU A 453 44.80 17.47 3.19
C GLU A 453 45.07 16.33 2.20
N ILE A 454 44.04 15.55 1.88
CA ILE A 454 44.13 14.36 1.03
C ILE A 454 44.76 14.69 -0.33
N GLU A 455 44.34 15.78 -0.97
CA GLU A 455 44.87 16.19 -2.28
C GLU A 455 46.38 16.45 -2.23
N LYS A 456 46.86 17.10 -1.17
CA LYS A 456 48.29 17.35 -0.97
C LYS A 456 49.07 16.05 -0.80
N ILE A 457 48.57 15.12 0.01
CA ILE A 457 49.23 13.82 0.27
C ILE A 457 49.34 13.03 -1.03
N MET A 458 48.23 12.91 -1.77
CA MET A 458 48.17 12.21 -3.05
C MET A 458 49.17 12.80 -4.05
N ARG A 459 49.17 14.13 -4.19
CA ARG A 459 50.11 14.85 -5.08
C ARG A 459 51.57 14.61 -4.70
N CYS A 460 51.90 14.67 -3.41
CA CYS A 460 53.27 14.46 -2.95
C CYS A 460 53.73 13.01 -3.18
N ALA A 461 52.87 12.01 -2.95
CA ALA A 461 53.19 10.61 -3.22
C ALA A 461 53.39 10.35 -4.73
N ASP A 462 52.58 10.98 -5.58
CA ASP A 462 52.70 10.89 -7.04
C ASP A 462 54.00 11.54 -7.56
N ILE A 463 54.36 12.73 -7.06
CA ILE A 463 55.65 13.37 -7.36
C ILE A 463 56.83 12.45 -7.00
N ALA A 464 56.76 11.80 -5.84
CA ALA A 464 57.79 10.84 -5.43
C ALA A 464 57.83 9.60 -6.34
N LEU A 465 56.67 9.12 -6.81
CA LEU A 465 56.59 8.00 -7.74
C LEU A 465 57.27 8.36 -9.07
N TYR A 466 56.99 9.55 -9.59
CA TYR A 466 57.61 10.04 -10.81
C TYR A 466 59.13 10.18 -10.64
N ALA A 467 59.60 10.71 -9.51
CA ALA A 467 61.02 10.76 -9.18
C ALA A 467 61.66 9.35 -9.12
N ALA A 468 60.92 8.32 -8.70
CA ALA A 468 61.40 6.94 -8.73
C ALA A 468 61.52 6.39 -10.17
N LYS A 469 60.62 6.79 -11.08
CA LYS A 469 60.70 6.44 -12.49
C LYS A 469 61.92 7.10 -13.15
N ASP A 470 62.17 8.36 -12.85
CA ASP A 470 63.35 9.11 -13.38
C ASP A 470 64.67 8.57 -12.80
N ALA A 471 64.67 8.05 -11.58
CA ALA A 471 65.83 7.42 -10.95
C ALA A 471 66.19 6.02 -11.50
N GLY A 472 65.61 5.62 -12.64
CA GLY A 472 65.90 4.35 -13.31
C GLY A 472 64.87 3.25 -13.10
N ARG A 473 63.68 3.57 -12.56
CA ARG A 473 62.58 2.63 -12.27
C ARG A 473 62.99 1.53 -11.29
N ASN A 474 62.08 0.59 -10.97
CA ASN A 474 62.34 -0.52 -10.05
C ASN A 474 62.92 -0.08 -8.68
N CYS A 475 62.53 1.09 -8.20
CA CYS A 475 62.93 1.62 -6.89
C CYS A 475 61.77 2.39 -6.25
N TYR A 476 61.95 2.78 -4.99
CA TYR A 476 61.04 3.70 -4.33
C TYR A 476 61.75 4.99 -3.94
N GLN A 477 61.01 6.10 -3.94
CA GLN A 477 61.49 7.39 -3.46
C GLN A 477 60.60 7.90 -2.33
N LEU A 478 61.25 8.42 -1.30
CA LEU A 478 60.57 9.12 -0.21
C LEU A 478 60.39 10.59 -0.62
N PHE A 479 59.18 11.10 -0.53
CA PHE A 479 58.88 12.48 -0.87
C PHE A 479 59.76 13.44 -0.04
N ASP A 480 60.45 14.32 -0.75
CA ASP A 480 61.16 15.48 -0.22
C ASP A 480 60.64 16.73 -0.96
N GLU A 481 60.59 17.89 -0.30
CA GLU A 481 60.12 19.14 -0.89
C GLU A 481 60.93 19.53 -2.13
N LYS A 482 62.21 19.15 -2.19
CA LYS A 482 63.06 19.31 -3.37
C LYS A 482 62.48 18.64 -4.62
N MET A 483 61.85 17.48 -4.48
CA MET A 483 61.21 16.77 -5.61
C MET A 483 60.05 17.58 -6.19
N SER A 484 59.27 18.25 -5.34
CA SER A 484 58.18 19.12 -5.79
C SER A 484 58.71 20.30 -6.61
N HIS A 485 59.81 20.93 -6.16
CA HIS A 485 60.43 22.03 -6.89
C HIS A 485 61.02 21.58 -8.23
N LEU A 486 61.65 20.40 -8.29
CA LEU A 486 62.16 19.83 -9.54
C LEU A 486 61.03 19.52 -10.52
N ALA A 487 59.93 18.91 -10.05
CA ALA A 487 58.77 18.61 -10.90
C ALA A 487 58.10 19.89 -11.44
N GLU A 488 57.92 20.92 -10.61
CA GLU A 488 57.40 22.22 -11.05
C GLU A 488 58.32 22.88 -12.09
N ARG A 489 59.64 22.77 -11.92
CA ARG A 489 60.62 23.33 -12.84
C ARG A 489 60.66 22.58 -14.17
N LYS A 490 60.59 21.25 -14.15
CA LYS A 490 60.46 20.40 -15.34
C LYS A 490 59.22 20.80 -16.16
N PHE A 491 58.07 20.91 -15.49
CA PHE A 491 56.83 21.36 -16.13
C PHE A 491 56.95 22.77 -16.73
N LEU A 492 57.59 23.71 -16.03
CA LEU A 492 57.84 25.06 -16.56
C LEU A 492 58.69 25.00 -17.85
N ILE A 493 59.77 24.23 -17.84
CA ILE A 493 60.65 24.06 -19.01
C ILE A 493 59.88 23.49 -20.20
N GLU A 494 59.11 22.42 -19.99
CA GLU A 494 58.27 21.81 -21.01
C GLU A 494 57.15 22.72 -21.50
N LYS A 495 56.63 23.60 -20.66
CA LYS A 495 55.58 24.53 -21.07
C LYS A 495 56.13 25.69 -21.91
N GLU A 496 57.27 26.25 -21.52
CA GLU A 496 57.76 27.52 -22.06
C GLU A 496 58.72 27.36 -23.25
N PHE A 497 59.33 26.18 -23.43
CA PHE A 497 60.38 25.94 -24.45
C PHE A 497 60.06 26.49 -25.86
N GLU A 498 58.91 26.14 -26.45
CA GLU A 498 58.59 26.54 -27.83
C GLU A 498 58.45 28.06 -27.94
N THR A 499 57.75 28.69 -26.99
CA THR A 499 57.59 30.14 -26.92
C THR A 499 58.92 30.85 -26.70
N SER A 500 59.79 30.31 -25.84
CA SER A 500 61.12 30.86 -25.57
C SER A 500 62.06 30.75 -26.78
N LEU A 501 61.94 29.67 -27.57
CA LEU A 501 62.70 29.49 -28.80
C LEU A 501 62.30 30.49 -29.87
N GLU A 502 61.01 30.80 -29.99
CA GLU A 502 60.48 31.81 -30.92
C GLU A 502 60.80 33.26 -30.50
N ASN A 503 60.88 33.53 -29.19
CA ASN A 503 61.09 34.87 -28.64
C ASN A 503 62.57 35.26 -28.44
N ASP A 504 63.51 34.55 -29.08
CA ASP A 504 64.96 34.80 -28.96
C ASP A 504 65.49 34.79 -27.50
N GLU A 505 64.87 33.99 -26.62
CA GLU A 505 65.29 33.89 -25.21
C GLU A 505 66.50 32.96 -25.02
N PHE A 506 66.79 32.11 -26.00
CA PHE A 506 68.02 31.34 -26.06
C PHE A 506 69.16 32.18 -26.65
N LYS A 507 70.35 32.03 -26.07
CA LYS A 507 71.59 32.73 -26.48
C LYS A 507 72.78 31.78 -26.41
N LEU A 508 73.81 32.08 -27.21
CA LEU A 508 75.09 31.37 -27.12
C LEU A 508 76.09 32.23 -26.36
N ALA A 509 76.65 31.66 -25.28
CA ALA A 509 77.87 32.16 -24.67
C ALA A 509 79.06 31.48 -25.34
N LEU A 510 80.13 32.22 -25.60
CA LEU A 510 81.31 31.71 -26.30
C LEU A 510 82.49 31.62 -25.34
N GLN A 511 82.99 30.42 -25.10
CA GLN A 511 84.15 30.18 -24.24
C GLN A 511 85.42 30.06 -25.09
N PRO A 512 86.46 30.91 -24.89
CA PRO A 512 87.64 30.90 -25.75
C PRO A 512 88.52 29.66 -25.52
N GLN A 513 88.98 29.07 -26.62
CA GLN A 513 89.98 28.00 -26.65
C GLN A 513 91.31 28.57 -27.15
N THR A 514 92.40 28.35 -26.41
CA THR A 514 93.73 28.88 -26.73
C THR A 514 94.75 27.77 -26.90
N ASP A 515 95.68 27.96 -27.83
CA ASP A 515 96.84 27.08 -27.98
C ASP A 515 97.76 27.26 -26.77
N CYS A 516 98.04 26.17 -26.06
CA CYS A 516 98.83 26.23 -24.82
C CYS A 516 100.30 26.60 -25.04
N ALA A 517 100.86 26.33 -26.23
CA ALA A 517 102.25 26.60 -26.54
C ALA A 517 102.46 28.06 -27.00
N THR A 518 101.53 28.60 -27.77
CA THR A 518 101.63 29.96 -28.34
C THR A 518 100.82 31.01 -27.56
N GLY A 519 99.82 30.58 -26.80
CA GLY A 519 98.85 31.46 -26.14
C GLY A 519 97.85 32.09 -27.11
N GLU A 520 97.86 31.72 -28.38
CA GLU A 520 96.98 32.30 -29.39
C GLU A 520 95.56 31.72 -29.29
N LEU A 521 94.56 32.57 -29.55
CA LEU A 521 93.17 32.15 -29.66
C LEU A 521 92.98 31.28 -30.91
N VAL A 522 92.46 30.06 -30.71
CA VAL A 522 92.24 29.04 -31.76
C VAL A 522 90.77 28.96 -32.14
N GLY A 523 89.87 29.17 -31.19
CA GLY A 523 88.44 29.04 -31.42
C GLY A 523 87.63 29.34 -30.19
N PHE A 524 86.35 29.01 -30.27
CA PHE A 524 85.41 29.10 -29.16
C PHE A 524 84.55 27.86 -29.07
N GLU A 525 84.13 27.54 -27.86
CA GLU A 525 83.06 26.58 -27.61
C GLU A 525 81.73 27.34 -27.44
N ALA A 526 80.70 26.91 -28.18
CA ALA A 526 79.36 27.48 -28.12
C ALA A 526 78.55 26.83 -27.00
N LEU A 527 78.27 27.60 -25.95
CA LEU A 527 77.55 27.15 -24.78
C LEU A 527 76.16 27.80 -24.72
N ILE A 528 75.13 26.98 -24.83
CA ILE A 528 73.73 27.43 -24.78
C ILE A 528 73.38 28.05 -23.43
N ARG A 529 72.61 29.13 -23.45
CA ARG A 529 72.07 29.80 -22.26
C ARG A 529 70.61 30.18 -22.51
N TRP A 530 69.77 30.01 -21.50
CA TRP A 530 68.36 30.38 -21.57
C TRP A 530 68.04 31.53 -20.63
N HIS A 531 67.69 32.68 -21.21
CA HIS A 531 67.37 33.91 -20.49
C HIS A 531 65.86 34.14 -20.48
N TYR A 532 65.18 33.48 -19.55
CA TYR A 532 63.73 33.47 -19.44
C TYR A 532 63.18 34.86 -19.07
N HIS A 533 62.27 35.40 -19.91
CA HIS A 533 61.58 36.68 -19.70
C HIS A 533 62.51 37.86 -19.35
N HIS A 534 63.77 37.78 -19.79
CA HIS A 534 64.82 38.76 -19.50
C HIS A 534 65.08 39.07 -18.02
N LYS A 535 64.68 38.19 -17.10
CA LYS A 535 64.81 38.40 -15.65
C LYS A 535 65.59 37.29 -14.96
N ASP A 536 65.36 36.03 -15.35
CA ASP A 536 65.94 34.86 -14.71
C ASP A 536 66.69 34.00 -15.72
N TRP A 537 67.81 33.40 -15.29
CA TRP A 537 68.55 32.43 -16.08
C TRP A 537 68.13 31.01 -15.71
N ILE A 538 67.83 30.19 -16.71
CA ILE A 538 67.67 28.74 -16.54
C ILE A 538 69.00 28.11 -16.98
N PHE A 539 69.68 27.44 -16.05
CA PHE A 539 70.99 26.87 -16.31
C PHE A 539 70.88 25.63 -17.21
N PRO A 540 71.89 25.36 -18.07
CA PRO A 540 71.93 24.18 -18.93
C PRO A 540 71.61 22.87 -18.20
N ASP A 541 72.20 22.66 -17.02
CA ASP A 541 71.98 21.47 -16.18
C ASP A 541 70.52 21.28 -15.74
N ASP A 542 69.73 22.36 -15.72
CA ASP A 542 68.32 22.30 -15.33
C ASP A 542 67.41 21.97 -16.52
N PHE A 543 67.73 22.40 -17.75
CA PHE A 543 66.84 22.25 -18.90
C PHE A 543 67.29 21.23 -19.94
N ILE A 544 68.59 21.01 -20.12
CA ILE A 544 69.09 20.03 -21.10
C ILE A 544 68.57 18.63 -20.77
N PRO A 545 68.67 18.11 -19.54
CA PRO A 545 68.16 16.76 -19.22
C PRO A 545 66.65 16.63 -19.46
N VAL A 546 65.88 17.68 -19.18
CA VAL A 546 64.44 17.71 -19.42
C VAL A 546 64.12 17.66 -20.92
N LEU A 547 64.83 18.44 -21.74
CA LEU A 547 64.59 18.46 -23.17
C LEU A 547 65.06 17.17 -23.86
N GLU A 548 66.10 16.52 -23.33
CA GLU A 548 66.60 15.22 -23.79
C GLU A 548 65.57 14.10 -23.67
N GLU A 549 64.55 14.23 -22.81
CA GLU A 549 63.47 13.24 -22.73
C GLU A 549 62.48 13.32 -23.91
N SER A 550 62.51 14.40 -24.70
CA SER A 550 61.62 14.63 -25.85
C SER A 550 62.39 14.97 -27.14
N ASP A 551 61.69 15.18 -28.25
CA ASP A 551 62.31 15.62 -29.52
C ASP A 551 62.72 17.11 -29.50
N ARG A 552 62.46 17.81 -28.39
CA ARG A 552 62.79 19.23 -28.23
C ARG A 552 64.30 19.46 -28.18
N ILE A 553 65.08 18.50 -27.67
CA ILE A 553 66.54 18.58 -27.72
C ILE A 553 67.05 18.62 -29.17
N VAL A 554 66.38 17.93 -30.10
CA VAL A 554 66.75 17.91 -31.51
C VAL A 554 66.52 19.30 -32.11
N LYS A 555 65.33 19.88 -31.90
CA LYS A 555 65.01 21.25 -32.31
C LYS A 555 66.00 22.28 -31.75
N LEU A 556 66.30 22.18 -30.45
CA LEU A 556 67.26 23.08 -29.80
C LEU A 556 68.66 22.89 -30.38
N GLY A 557 69.07 21.66 -30.66
CA GLY A 557 70.35 21.33 -31.31
C GLY A 557 70.53 21.98 -32.65
N GLN A 558 69.52 21.85 -33.52
CA GLN A 558 69.52 22.50 -34.83
C GLN A 558 69.63 24.03 -34.69
N TRP A 559 68.90 24.62 -33.74
CA TRP A 559 68.99 26.04 -33.44
C TRP A 559 70.40 26.43 -32.94
N VAL A 560 70.98 25.69 -32.00
CA VAL A 560 72.34 25.93 -31.47
C VAL A 560 73.37 25.83 -32.59
N ALA A 561 73.31 24.76 -33.38
CA ALA A 561 74.25 24.49 -34.45
C ALA A 561 74.22 25.59 -35.52
N LYS A 562 73.03 25.99 -35.97
CA LYS A 562 72.85 27.10 -36.91
C LYS A 562 73.40 28.41 -36.35
N ASN A 563 73.03 28.77 -35.12
CA ASN A 563 73.47 30.04 -34.53
C ASN A 563 74.98 30.04 -34.23
N ALA A 564 75.58 28.91 -33.90
CA ALA A 564 77.03 28.79 -33.70
C ALA A 564 77.81 29.05 -34.99
N VAL A 565 77.32 28.54 -36.14
CA VAL A 565 77.90 28.88 -37.45
C VAL A 565 77.76 30.38 -37.75
N LEU A 566 76.59 30.97 -37.48
CA LEU A 566 76.36 32.41 -37.68
C LEU A 566 77.27 33.28 -36.81
N GLU A 567 77.49 32.90 -35.55
CA GLU A 567 78.46 33.56 -34.66
C GLU A 567 79.89 33.43 -35.21
N LEU A 568 80.27 32.24 -35.72
CA LEU A 568 81.57 32.04 -36.36
C LEU A 568 81.74 32.94 -37.59
N VAL A 569 80.70 33.16 -38.39
CA VAL A 569 80.73 34.09 -39.53
C VAL A 569 81.04 35.51 -39.06
N GLN A 570 80.43 35.97 -37.97
CA GLN A 570 80.73 37.30 -37.41
C GLN A 570 82.17 37.38 -36.88
N LEU A 571 82.63 36.36 -36.16
CA LEU A 571 83.98 36.28 -35.62
C LEU A 571 85.05 36.19 -36.70
N SER A 572 84.75 35.57 -37.84
CA SER A 572 85.63 35.44 -39.00
C SER A 572 86.06 36.79 -39.57
N LYS A 573 85.28 37.85 -39.34
CA LYS A 573 85.64 39.23 -39.73
C LYS A 573 86.83 39.78 -38.96
N PHE A 574 87.09 39.25 -37.76
CA PHE A 574 88.18 39.67 -36.90
C PHE A 574 89.40 38.74 -37.02
N LYS A 575 89.16 37.43 -37.11
CA LYS A 575 90.21 36.40 -37.30
C LYS A 575 89.64 35.23 -38.10
N SER A 576 90.21 34.98 -39.28
CA SER A 576 89.64 34.07 -40.29
C SER A 576 89.83 32.58 -40.01
N ASP A 577 90.78 32.22 -39.15
CA ASP A 577 91.17 30.85 -38.82
C ASP A 577 90.54 30.34 -37.51
N LEU A 578 89.61 31.09 -36.92
CA LEU A 578 88.88 30.65 -35.73
C LEU A 578 88.02 29.43 -36.00
N LYS A 579 87.93 28.55 -35.00
CA LYS A 579 87.02 27.39 -34.98
C LYS A 579 85.85 27.62 -34.03
N MET A 580 84.77 26.87 -34.24
CA MET A 580 83.61 26.83 -33.35
C MET A 580 83.32 25.38 -32.96
N ALA A 581 83.39 25.08 -31.67
CA ALA A 581 82.98 23.81 -31.10
C ALA A 581 81.52 23.84 -30.67
N ILE A 582 80.78 22.77 -30.97
CA ILE A 582 79.34 22.63 -30.74
C ILE A 582 79.08 21.30 -30.06
N ASN A 583 78.54 21.36 -28.84
CA ASN A 583 78.13 20.20 -28.07
C ASN A 583 76.89 19.52 -28.66
N LEU A 584 76.93 18.19 -28.79
CA LEU A 584 75.82 17.37 -29.28
C LEU A 584 75.38 16.34 -28.22
N SER A 585 74.07 16.21 -28.07
CA SER A 585 73.41 15.18 -27.26
C SER A 585 73.30 13.85 -28.01
N ALA A 586 73.10 12.74 -27.28
CA ALA A 586 72.91 11.42 -27.89
C ALA A 586 71.76 11.37 -28.90
N ARG A 587 70.64 12.01 -28.58
CA ARG A 587 69.46 11.99 -29.46
C ARG A 587 69.68 12.70 -30.79
N GLN A 588 70.55 13.70 -30.82
CA GLN A 588 70.87 14.44 -32.05
C GLN A 588 71.70 13.63 -33.04
N LEU A 589 72.34 12.53 -32.62
CA LEU A 589 73.01 11.60 -33.54
C LEU A 589 72.02 10.79 -34.39
N PHE A 590 70.77 10.68 -33.92
CA PHE A 590 69.68 10.03 -34.64
C PHE A 590 68.87 11.04 -35.48
N ASP A 591 69.26 12.31 -35.51
CA ASP A 591 68.66 13.33 -36.36
C ASP A 591 69.32 13.31 -37.74
N ASP A 592 68.60 12.72 -38.71
CA ASP A 592 69.03 12.64 -40.11
C ASP A 592 69.14 14.03 -40.78
N ASP A 593 68.52 15.07 -40.21
CA ASP A 593 68.47 16.41 -40.79
C ASP A 593 69.60 17.34 -40.29
N LEU A 594 70.33 16.98 -39.22
CA LEU A 594 71.33 17.85 -38.60
C LEU A 594 72.52 18.17 -39.53
N LEU A 595 73.15 17.13 -40.11
CA LEU A 595 74.28 17.31 -41.02
C LEU A 595 73.86 18.00 -42.34
N PRO A 596 72.75 17.62 -43.00
CA PRO A 596 72.21 18.38 -44.14
C PRO A 596 72.01 19.86 -43.83
N MET A 597 71.37 20.20 -42.71
CA MET A 597 71.16 21.60 -42.31
C MET A 597 72.48 22.34 -42.10
N LEU A 598 73.45 21.74 -41.42
CA LEU A 598 74.78 22.33 -41.24
C LEU A 598 75.53 22.53 -42.56
N ASN A 599 75.38 21.63 -43.52
CA ASN A 599 75.96 21.79 -44.86
C ASN A 599 75.37 23.01 -45.57
N ASP A 600 74.05 23.13 -45.57
CA ASP A 600 73.35 24.25 -46.21
C ASP A 600 73.79 25.59 -45.60
N VAL A 601 73.90 25.68 -44.27
CA VAL A 601 74.35 26.90 -43.59
C VAL A 601 75.83 27.18 -43.88
N CYS A 602 76.70 26.16 -43.86
CA CYS A 602 78.12 26.38 -44.19
C CYS A 602 78.31 26.85 -45.65
N GLU A 603 77.51 26.32 -46.59
CA GLU A 603 77.53 26.73 -48.00
C GLU A 603 76.95 28.13 -48.21
N GLU A 604 75.86 28.49 -47.52
CA GLU A 604 75.24 29.83 -47.59
C GLU A 604 76.21 30.94 -47.17
N TYR A 605 77.02 30.68 -46.14
CA TYR A 605 77.93 31.68 -45.54
C TYR A 605 79.42 31.48 -45.88
N ASP A 606 79.75 30.57 -46.81
CA ASP A 606 81.13 30.26 -47.26
C ASP A 606 82.09 29.94 -46.10
N ILE A 607 81.62 29.10 -45.16
CA ILE A 607 82.41 28.63 -44.02
C ILE A 607 82.97 27.23 -44.33
N ALA A 608 84.29 27.10 -44.25
CA ALA A 608 84.97 25.82 -44.34
C ALA A 608 84.54 24.90 -43.17
N LYS A 609 84.04 23.69 -43.50
CA LYS A 609 83.47 22.72 -42.54
C LYS A 609 84.49 22.27 -41.50
N GLU A 610 85.78 22.30 -41.82
CA GLU A 610 86.89 21.94 -40.93
C GLU A 610 87.06 22.92 -39.76
N ARG A 611 86.35 24.05 -39.80
CA ARG A 611 86.30 25.07 -38.74
C ARG A 611 85.19 24.80 -37.73
N ILE A 612 84.29 23.86 -38.02
CA ILE A 612 83.25 23.42 -37.10
C ILE A 612 83.70 22.10 -36.46
N GLU A 613 83.70 22.09 -35.13
CA GLU A 613 84.04 20.94 -34.31
C GLU A 613 82.79 20.48 -33.57
N LEU A 614 82.45 19.21 -33.71
CA LEU A 614 81.25 18.61 -33.12
C LEU A 614 81.71 17.78 -31.91
N GLU A 615 81.31 18.20 -30.73
CA GLU A 615 81.70 17.59 -29.45
C GLU A 615 80.66 16.58 -28.99
N LEU A 616 81.14 15.38 -28.64
CA LEU A 616 80.32 14.27 -28.16
C LEU A 616 80.86 13.80 -26.81
N THR A 617 80.00 13.72 -25.80
CA THR A 617 80.44 13.22 -24.49
C THR A 617 80.72 11.72 -24.55
N GLU A 618 81.61 11.24 -23.67
CA GLU A 618 81.95 9.82 -23.56
C GLU A 618 80.71 8.91 -23.36
N THR A 619 79.76 9.35 -22.54
CA THR A 619 78.53 8.60 -22.24
C THR A 619 77.66 8.39 -23.48
N VAL A 620 77.51 9.43 -24.31
CA VAL A 620 76.75 9.37 -25.57
C VAL A 620 77.31 8.31 -26.52
N LEU A 621 78.63 8.16 -26.56
CA LEU A 621 79.30 7.19 -27.42
C LEU A 621 79.04 5.74 -26.98
N ILE A 622 78.98 5.49 -25.67
CA ILE A 622 78.86 4.13 -25.12
C ILE A 622 77.46 3.54 -25.32
N ASP A 623 76.41 4.38 -25.27
CA ASP A 623 75.02 3.94 -25.41
C ASP A 623 74.76 3.24 -26.76
N ASP A 624 75.30 3.77 -27.86
CA ASP A 624 75.26 3.12 -29.18
C ASP A 624 76.52 3.41 -30.03
N ILE A 625 77.60 2.73 -29.66
CA ILE A 625 78.93 2.87 -30.32
C ILE A 625 78.84 2.70 -31.84
N LYS A 626 77.99 1.79 -32.34
CA LYS A 626 77.92 1.50 -33.77
C LYS A 626 77.27 2.64 -34.55
N HIS A 627 76.15 3.17 -34.06
CA HIS A 627 75.51 4.31 -34.71
C HIS A 627 76.36 5.57 -34.60
N ALA A 628 76.93 5.83 -33.41
CA ALA A 628 77.84 6.96 -33.22
C ALA A 628 79.03 6.89 -34.19
N GLN A 629 79.64 5.71 -34.38
CA GLN A 629 80.73 5.52 -35.32
C GLN A 629 80.32 5.85 -36.77
N ILE A 630 79.18 5.33 -37.24
CA ILE A 630 78.67 5.59 -38.60
C ILE A 630 78.43 7.10 -38.80
N TRP A 631 77.84 7.75 -37.80
CA TRP A 631 77.55 9.18 -37.84
C TRP A 631 78.85 10.00 -37.87
N MET A 632 79.83 9.69 -37.03
CA MET A 632 81.13 10.37 -37.00
C MET A 632 81.90 10.21 -38.31
N GLU A 633 81.91 9.00 -38.89
CA GLU A 633 82.50 8.78 -40.21
C GLU A 633 81.83 9.62 -41.30
N SER A 634 80.50 9.78 -41.23
CA SER A 634 79.75 10.64 -42.14
C SER A 634 80.14 12.11 -41.99
N ALA A 635 80.18 12.62 -40.75
CA ALA A 635 80.57 14.00 -40.45
C ALA A 635 82.01 14.31 -40.91
N GLN A 636 82.97 13.43 -40.61
CA GLN A 636 84.36 13.61 -41.03
C GLN A 636 84.54 13.53 -42.56
N LYS A 637 83.83 12.63 -43.25
CA LYS A 637 83.84 12.57 -44.73
C LYS A 637 83.31 13.85 -45.37
N GLN A 638 82.43 14.56 -44.69
CA GLN A 638 81.90 15.86 -45.13
C GLN A 638 82.84 17.03 -44.78
N GLY A 639 83.88 16.81 -43.98
CA GLY A 639 84.90 17.81 -43.63
C GLY A 639 84.80 18.36 -42.20
N TYR A 640 83.84 17.91 -41.39
CA TYR A 640 83.70 18.36 -40.01
C TYR A 640 84.77 17.74 -39.10
N ARG A 641 85.16 18.46 -38.04
CA ARG A 641 85.95 17.88 -36.94
C ARG A 641 85.00 17.28 -35.93
N VAL A 642 85.43 16.19 -35.30
CA VAL A 642 84.70 15.55 -34.21
C VAL A 642 85.65 15.46 -33.02
N ALA A 643 85.16 15.84 -31.84
CA ALA A 643 85.88 15.78 -30.58
C ALA A 643 85.08 14.95 -29.57
N ILE A 644 85.80 14.28 -28.66
CA ILE A 644 85.20 13.55 -27.55
C ILE A 644 85.40 14.40 -26.29
N ASP A 645 84.30 14.80 -25.68
CA ASP A 645 84.28 15.61 -24.47
C ASP A 645 84.07 14.76 -23.20
N ASP A 646 84.42 15.30 -22.04
CA ASP A 646 84.35 14.67 -20.71
C ASP A 646 85.07 13.31 -20.59
N PHE A 647 86.10 13.08 -21.42
CA PHE A 647 86.85 11.83 -21.43
C PHE A 647 87.51 11.50 -20.09
N GLY A 648 87.29 10.28 -19.59
CA GLY A 648 87.85 9.77 -18.34
C GLY A 648 86.96 9.94 -17.11
N THR A 649 85.75 10.48 -17.30
CA THR A 649 84.73 10.58 -16.23
C THR A 649 83.83 9.33 -16.15
N GLY A 650 83.81 8.50 -17.19
CA GLY A 650 83.00 7.28 -17.31
C GLY A 650 83.80 5.96 -17.36
N TYR A 651 83.33 5.01 -18.16
CA TYR A 651 83.95 3.68 -18.34
C TYR A 651 85.21 3.77 -19.22
N SER A 652 86.34 4.16 -18.62
CA SER A 652 87.59 4.38 -19.36
C SER A 652 88.20 3.08 -19.90
N SER A 653 87.88 2.73 -21.15
CA SER A 653 88.62 1.71 -21.91
C SER A 653 89.15 2.30 -23.22
N LEU A 654 90.47 2.52 -23.29
CA LEU A 654 91.17 2.92 -24.51
C LEU A 654 90.89 2.00 -25.73
N SER A 655 90.36 0.80 -25.49
CA SER A 655 90.04 -0.16 -26.54
C SER A 655 88.98 0.33 -27.53
N TYR A 656 87.90 0.99 -27.08
CA TYR A 656 86.83 1.40 -28.01
C TYR A 656 87.18 2.70 -28.74
N ILE A 657 87.96 3.60 -28.13
CA ILE A 657 88.47 4.80 -28.81
C ILE A 657 89.28 4.44 -30.05
N SER A 658 90.06 3.35 -29.98
CA SER A 658 90.82 2.86 -31.14
C SER A 658 89.96 2.40 -32.33
N SER A 659 88.66 2.22 -32.12
CA SER A 659 87.69 1.88 -33.18
C SER A 659 86.87 3.06 -33.70
N LEU A 660 87.03 4.26 -33.12
CA LEU A 660 86.39 5.48 -33.59
C LEU A 660 87.27 6.18 -34.66
N PRO A 661 86.67 6.82 -35.68
CA PRO A 661 87.37 7.34 -36.86
C PRO A 661 88.20 8.60 -36.61
#